data_AF-A0A6P0WX69-F1
#
_entry.id   AF-A0A6P0WX69-F1
#
_cell.length_a   1.000
_cell.length_b   1.000
_cell.length_c   1.000
_cell.angle_alpha   90.00
_cell.angle_beta   90.00
_cell.angle_gamma   90.00
#
_symmetry.space_group_name_H-M   'P 1'
#
loop_
_entity.id
_entity.type
_entity.pdbx_description
1 polymer ?
#
loop_
_entity_poly.entity_id
_entity_poly.type
_entity_poly.pdbx_seq_one_letter_code
_entity_poly.pdbx_strand_id
1 'polypeptide(L)'
;MEFIAENLTGLTPNQFPLDLGNNTDLGLKPNPDLESAMNLMGVLTPELDVPINPIIAEFTQEDSSFLDTVFKQDQLQGFASPIKSNNSSLGIDLLTGNETTDNFLVGEPSSYDALTGTSIAEQSVAREIVFIDSTVEDYQSLMAGVAPGAEVILLDATRDGVTQISEVLAQRQSISGVHIVSHGGPGSLQLGTAELSLDNLGNYANTLQGWADALTAGADILFYGCDLAAGAVGTAFVQQLSHLTGADIAASHDLTGSAALGGDWNLEETTGTIESAVVFQNGVMLSYGSVLASFTGNQTINSATFNEDVVISGDVVLNVTGDFTIGDIGKIVGDGTGPLDNLTLKVDGAVTIGGLIGGGGLLDLAIEATTINILEDVTISSRQVLGNDFLNSNSIANSGDLTFNASTITLGSGAQLLAQVETGSGFQAGNINLNAREEKNTTGGDNLLGEIFNSTTVEAGVEINSATLLGHNITIDSQADLTTLAEGQSDDVAIDGVRVEANAQAQVAITGNSRIESSGNLTITADSKVDAKALTEAKASGDTALDAAISLAEIENSAIAQISGNTTLSTTGDLQLSAQTDTKVETTANGTAGGENAAGATVAVASIETITEAYIDDNVAITQAANIGVAATALEDFDTKATSTAGGASENSTETQQRLQENNAATSDGEISVAAA
;
A
#
# COMPACT_ATOMS: atom_id res chain seq x y z
N MET A 1 32.66 6.04 -22.63
CA MET A 1 33.66 6.95 -23.26
C MET A 1 34.83 6.12 -23.80
N GLU A 2 34.79 5.67 -25.06
CA GLU A 2 36.02 5.28 -25.77
C GLU A 2 35.78 5.26 -27.30
N PHE A 3 36.23 6.30 -28.00
CA PHE A 3 36.38 6.29 -29.47
C PHE A 3 37.47 7.25 -29.95
N ILE A 4 38.65 7.22 -29.32
CA ILE A 4 39.87 7.82 -29.88
C ILE A 4 41.02 6.83 -29.69
N ALA A 5 41.32 6.07 -30.75
CA ALA A 5 42.45 5.16 -30.79
C ALA A 5 43.21 5.32 -32.11
N GLU A 6 44.09 6.32 -32.20
CA GLU A 6 45.21 6.31 -33.13
C GLU A 6 46.40 7.11 -32.58
N ASN A 7 47.61 6.57 -32.76
CA ASN A 7 48.90 7.07 -32.27
C ASN A 7 49.16 6.98 -30.75
N LEU A 8 49.71 5.84 -30.31
CA LEU A 8 51.05 5.83 -29.69
C LEU A 8 51.63 4.40 -29.65
N THR A 9 52.77 4.21 -30.30
CA THR A 9 53.47 2.92 -30.36
C THR A 9 54.38 2.70 -29.14
N GLY A 10 54.09 1.65 -28.38
CA GLY A 10 55.09 0.91 -27.60
C GLY A 10 55.31 1.37 -26.16
N LEU A 11 54.97 0.49 -25.21
CA LEU A 11 55.94 -0.19 -24.32
C LEU A 11 55.20 -1.29 -23.52
N THR A 12 55.91 -2.38 -23.19
CA THR A 12 55.35 -3.55 -22.48
C THR A 12 55.36 -3.36 -20.96
N PRO A 13 54.44 -4.00 -20.20
CA PRO A 13 54.26 -3.77 -18.77
C PRO A 13 55.25 -4.55 -17.90
N ASN A 14 55.57 -4.01 -16.71
CA ASN A 14 55.75 -4.73 -15.42
C ASN A 14 56.35 -3.80 -14.34
N GLN A 15 55.62 -3.57 -13.24
CA GLN A 15 56.02 -3.84 -11.84
C GLN A 15 55.09 -3.15 -10.81
N PHE A 16 54.61 -3.94 -9.85
CA PHE A 16 53.86 -3.58 -8.62
C PHE A 16 54.73 -2.80 -7.61
N PRO A 17 54.22 -2.25 -6.46
CA PRO A 17 52.90 -2.42 -5.83
C PRO A 17 52.20 -1.12 -5.34
N LEU A 18 51.08 -1.29 -4.62
CA LEU A 18 50.39 -0.28 -3.80
C LEU A 18 51.32 0.46 -2.83
N ASP A 19 51.01 1.75 -2.59
CA ASP A 19 51.24 2.43 -1.31
C ASP A 19 50.04 3.35 -1.00
N LEU A 20 49.64 3.41 0.28
CA LEU A 20 48.51 4.19 0.79
C LEU A 20 49.06 5.29 1.70
N GLY A 21 49.07 6.54 1.23
CA GLY A 21 49.67 7.66 1.97
C GLY A 21 48.89 8.96 1.84
N ASN A 22 48.18 9.34 2.91
CA ASN A 22 47.66 10.69 3.08
C ASN A 22 48.82 11.69 3.30
N ASN A 23 49.00 12.68 2.42
CA ASN A 23 48.91 14.11 2.78
C ASN A 23 49.27 15.08 1.65
N THR A 24 48.50 16.18 1.61
CA THR A 24 48.87 17.56 1.25
C THR A 24 49.59 17.89 -0.06
N ASP A 25 48.93 18.77 -0.82
CA ASP A 25 49.52 19.90 -1.56
C ASP A 25 50.34 19.58 -2.83
N LEU A 26 49.61 19.49 -3.95
CA LEU A 26 50.14 19.74 -5.28
C LEU A 26 49.41 20.95 -5.88
N GLY A 27 50.00 22.14 -5.70
CA GLY A 27 49.51 23.36 -6.33
C GLY A 27 49.52 23.29 -7.85
N LEU A 28 48.34 23.21 -8.46
CA LEU A 28 48.11 23.52 -9.86
C LEU A 28 47.69 24.99 -9.98
N LYS A 29 48.33 25.73 -10.89
CA LYS A 29 47.94 27.09 -11.24
C LYS A 29 46.57 27.07 -11.93
N PRO A 30 45.65 28.00 -11.61
CA PRO A 30 44.44 28.18 -12.41
C PRO A 30 44.78 28.53 -13.87
N ASN A 31 44.10 27.88 -14.79
CA ASN A 31 44.09 28.22 -16.21
C ASN A 31 43.19 29.46 -16.42
N PRO A 32 43.67 30.57 -17.01
CA PRO A 32 42.91 31.82 -17.06
C PRO A 32 41.93 31.87 -18.24
N ASP A 33 40.86 31.08 -18.21
CA ASP A 33 39.80 31.07 -19.25
C ASP A 33 38.39 30.77 -18.66
N LEU A 34 38.11 31.23 -17.44
CA LEU A 34 36.78 31.08 -16.78
C LEU A 34 36.27 32.36 -16.10
N GLU A 35 36.93 33.50 -16.32
CA GLU A 35 36.62 34.79 -15.68
C GLU A 35 36.01 35.81 -16.66
N SER A 36 35.33 35.34 -17.73
CA SER A 36 34.74 36.20 -18.78
C SER A 36 33.32 35.83 -19.20
N ALA A 37 32.62 34.98 -18.44
CA ALA A 37 31.20 34.64 -18.66
C ALA A 37 30.26 35.06 -17.51
N MET A 38 30.77 35.56 -16.38
CA MET A 38 29.99 35.91 -15.18
C MET A 38 30.08 37.40 -14.83
N ASN A 39 29.87 38.29 -15.79
CA ASN A 39 29.88 39.74 -15.51
C ASN A 39 28.87 40.54 -16.36
N LEU A 40 27.60 40.11 -16.34
CA LEU A 40 26.47 40.92 -16.85
C LEU A 40 25.16 40.78 -16.04
N MET A 41 25.23 40.43 -14.74
CA MET A 41 24.13 40.70 -13.78
C MET A 41 24.65 40.95 -12.36
N GLY A 42 25.02 42.21 -12.10
CA GLY A 42 24.83 42.84 -10.79
C GLY A 42 23.83 43.99 -10.99
N VAL A 43 23.02 44.40 -10.01
CA VAL A 43 23.20 44.36 -8.55
C VAL A 43 21.83 44.40 -7.88
N LEU A 44 21.58 43.58 -6.84
CA LEU A 44 21.12 44.02 -5.50
C LEU A 44 20.73 42.82 -4.60
N THR A 45 21.67 42.35 -3.78
CA THR A 45 21.35 41.68 -2.50
C THR A 45 22.37 42.11 -1.43
N PRO A 46 21.96 42.41 -0.19
CA PRO A 46 22.84 42.43 0.96
C PRO A 46 22.93 41.02 1.57
N GLU A 47 24.14 40.63 1.98
CA GLU A 47 24.44 39.32 2.57
C GLU A 47 23.67 39.05 3.88
N LEU A 48 23.25 37.80 4.08
CA LEU A 48 23.35 37.11 5.37
C LEU A 48 23.27 35.58 5.14
N ASP A 49 24.19 34.84 5.78
CA ASP A 49 24.45 33.42 5.55
C ASP A 49 24.04 32.56 6.77
N VAL A 50 24.00 31.23 6.56
CA VAL A 50 23.85 30.10 7.51
C VAL A 50 22.48 29.86 8.20
N PRO A 51 22.10 28.57 8.47
CA PRO A 51 20.84 28.04 7.91
C PRO A 51 19.96 27.19 8.87
N ILE A 52 18.63 27.20 8.72
CA ILE A 52 17.74 26.17 9.31
C ILE A 52 16.59 25.80 8.36
N ASN A 53 16.42 24.48 8.19
CA ASN A 53 15.37 23.76 7.48
C ASN A 53 13.92 24.11 7.93
N PRO A 54 12.96 24.36 7.02
CA PRO A 54 11.54 24.36 7.32
C PRO A 54 10.83 23.10 6.82
N ILE A 55 10.33 22.29 7.75
CA ILE A 55 9.14 21.47 7.51
C ILE A 55 7.98 22.45 7.30
N ILE A 56 7.35 22.43 6.12
CA ILE A 56 6.08 23.11 5.90
C ILE A 56 4.98 22.06 5.99
N ALA A 57 4.21 22.13 7.08
CA ALA A 57 2.86 21.60 7.12
C ALA A 57 1.91 22.79 7.02
N GLU A 58 0.91 22.67 6.17
CA GLU A 58 -0.03 23.74 5.84
C GLU A 58 -0.90 24.14 7.04
N PHE A 59 -1.40 25.37 7.02
CA PHE A 59 -2.53 25.79 7.85
C PHE A 59 -3.50 26.61 7.00
N THR A 60 -4.58 25.97 6.57
CA THR A 60 -5.79 26.68 6.16
C THR A 60 -6.59 27.12 7.39
N GLN A 61 -7.37 28.18 7.20
CA GLN A 61 -7.94 29.00 8.26
C GLN A 61 -9.43 28.71 8.41
N GLU A 62 -9.89 28.38 9.62
CA GLU A 62 -11.29 28.62 10.02
C GLU A 62 -11.39 29.20 11.43
N ASP A 63 -12.53 29.83 11.68
CA ASP A 63 -12.65 31.02 12.52
C ASP A 63 -13.27 30.75 13.90
N SER A 64 -12.98 31.63 14.85
CA SER A 64 -13.71 31.85 16.10
C SER A 64 -13.75 30.70 17.14
N SER A 65 -13.04 30.89 18.26
CA SER A 65 -13.66 31.36 19.52
C SER A 65 -12.71 31.30 20.73
N PHE A 66 -13.12 31.95 21.84
CA PHE A 66 -12.50 31.94 23.17
C PHE A 66 -11.05 32.49 23.27
N LEU A 67 -10.89 33.75 23.65
CA LEU A 67 -10.87 34.24 25.05
C LEU A 67 -9.52 34.07 25.78
N ASP A 68 -8.73 35.14 25.66
CA ASP A 68 -8.22 35.95 26.77
C ASP A 68 -6.98 35.48 27.58
N THR A 69 -6.05 36.43 27.71
CA THR A 69 -4.97 36.52 28.71
C THR A 69 -3.91 35.40 28.73
N VAL A 70 -2.68 35.74 28.33
CA VAL A 70 -1.56 36.02 29.26
C VAL A 70 -0.47 36.82 28.53
N PHE A 71 -0.29 38.08 28.93
CA PHE A 71 0.99 38.76 28.85
C PHE A 71 1.39 39.17 30.26
N LYS A 72 2.42 38.51 30.81
CA LYS A 72 3.40 39.11 31.72
C LYS A 72 4.57 38.16 31.98
N GLN A 73 5.66 38.40 31.25
CA GLN A 73 6.99 38.16 31.80
C GLN A 73 7.23 39.12 32.98
N ASP A 74 7.81 38.61 34.05
CA ASP A 74 8.97 39.21 34.73
C ASP A 74 9.62 38.09 35.56
N GLN A 75 10.79 37.57 35.14
CA GLN A 75 12.11 38.04 35.58
C GLN A 75 12.41 37.72 37.06
N LEU A 76 13.26 36.71 37.32
CA LEU A 76 14.64 36.89 37.85
C LEU A 76 15.28 35.59 38.37
N GLN A 77 16.49 35.29 37.85
CA GLN A 77 17.68 34.78 38.56
C GLN A 77 17.66 33.40 39.27
N GLY A 78 18.64 32.54 38.91
CA GLY A 78 19.42 31.84 39.95
C GLY A 78 19.96 30.43 39.68
N PHE A 79 21.25 30.36 39.33
CA PHE A 79 22.23 29.32 39.75
C PHE A 79 22.18 27.86 39.20
N ALA A 80 23.24 27.55 38.43
CA ALA A 80 24.17 26.42 38.58
C ALA A 80 23.72 24.94 38.40
N SER A 81 24.37 24.28 37.43
CA SER A 81 24.53 22.82 37.28
C SER A 81 25.55 22.25 38.31
N PRO A 82 25.91 20.94 38.28
CA PRO A 82 25.13 19.71 38.00
C PRO A 82 25.22 18.71 39.20
N ILE A 83 24.41 17.65 39.22
CA ILE A 83 24.36 16.68 40.33
C ILE A 83 25.15 15.38 40.04
N LYS A 84 25.91 14.89 41.04
CA LYS A 84 26.50 13.54 41.09
C LYS A 84 26.41 12.94 42.49
N SER A 85 25.92 11.70 42.59
CA SER A 85 26.18 10.73 43.69
C SER A 85 25.57 11.04 45.08
N ASN A 86 25.37 10.11 46.03
CA ASN A 86 25.90 8.73 46.20
C ASN A 86 25.10 7.88 47.23
N ASN A 87 25.49 6.59 47.39
CA ASN A 87 25.27 5.66 48.55
C ASN A 87 23.88 4.99 48.76
N SER A 88 23.69 3.84 49.44
CA SER A 88 24.48 2.60 49.77
C SER A 88 23.67 1.74 50.81
N SER A 89 23.75 0.42 51.01
CA SER A 89 24.20 -0.79 50.27
C SER A 89 24.10 -2.03 51.21
N LEU A 90 24.10 -3.29 50.70
CA LEU A 90 24.22 -4.59 51.45
C LEU A 90 22.96 -5.02 52.25
N GLY A 91 22.73 -6.29 52.62
CA GLY A 91 23.49 -7.55 52.41
C GLY A 91 22.82 -8.78 53.07
N ILE A 92 23.32 -9.98 52.79
CA ILE A 92 22.82 -11.33 53.19
C ILE A 92 23.11 -11.64 54.68
N ASP A 93 22.20 -12.30 55.44
CA ASP A 93 22.54 -13.46 56.31
C ASP A 93 21.33 -14.30 56.83
N LEU A 94 21.66 -15.43 57.45
CA LEU A 94 20.86 -16.59 57.89
C LEU A 94 20.29 -16.50 59.33
N LEU A 95 19.24 -17.31 59.55
CA LEU A 95 18.90 -18.06 60.79
C LEU A 95 18.42 -17.35 62.09
N THR A 96 17.60 -18.13 62.81
CA THR A 96 17.05 -17.91 64.17
C THR A 96 16.04 -16.76 64.33
N GLY A 97 15.01 -16.85 65.17
CA GLY A 97 14.52 -18.00 65.94
C GLY A 97 13.57 -17.62 67.07
N ASN A 98 12.46 -18.36 67.16
CA ASN A 98 11.64 -18.63 68.36
C ASN A 98 10.78 -17.53 69.03
N GLU A 99 9.45 -17.81 69.03
CA GLU A 99 8.43 -17.46 70.05
C GLU A 99 8.08 -15.96 70.28
N THR A 100 6.90 -15.56 70.82
CA THR A 100 5.93 -16.23 71.71
C THR A 100 4.47 -15.81 71.48
N THR A 101 3.51 -16.74 71.69
CA THR A 101 2.13 -16.56 72.26
C THR A 101 1.10 -15.70 71.49
N ASP A 102 -0.22 -15.93 71.59
CA ASP A 102 -0.98 -16.59 72.68
C ASP A 102 -2.23 -17.39 72.20
N ASN A 103 -2.81 -18.17 73.13
CA ASN A 103 -3.82 -19.21 72.93
C ASN A 103 -5.27 -18.70 72.73
N PHE A 104 -6.10 -19.54 72.12
CA PHE A 104 -7.48 -19.74 72.59
C PHE A 104 -7.83 -21.24 72.68
N LEU A 105 -8.73 -21.59 73.59
CA LEU A 105 -8.83 -22.94 74.18
C LEU A 105 -9.98 -23.81 73.64
N VAL A 106 -9.83 -25.11 73.95
CA VAL A 106 -10.63 -26.28 73.54
C VAL A 106 -12.01 -26.35 74.20
N GLY A 107 -13.00 -26.95 73.53
CA GLY A 107 -14.26 -27.42 74.13
C GLY A 107 -14.94 -28.52 73.30
N GLU A 108 -15.22 -29.66 73.96
CA GLU A 108 -15.86 -30.90 73.45
C GLU A 108 -16.72 -31.48 74.62
N PRO A 109 -17.65 -32.43 74.43
CA PRO A 109 -18.78 -32.46 73.47
C PRO A 109 -20.12 -32.83 74.15
N SER A 110 -21.24 -32.90 73.41
CA SER A 110 -22.47 -33.59 73.85
C SER A 110 -23.29 -34.13 72.67
N SER A 111 -24.06 -35.21 72.90
CA SER A 111 -24.67 -36.06 71.86
C SER A 111 -26.21 -36.17 71.96
N TYR A 112 -26.82 -36.88 71.00
CA TYR A 112 -28.25 -37.14 70.78
C TYR A 112 -29.02 -35.95 70.16
N ASP A 113 -29.91 -36.10 69.16
CA ASP A 113 -30.52 -37.30 68.56
C ASP A 113 -30.67 -37.17 67.02
N ALA A 114 -30.85 -38.29 66.32
CA ALA A 114 -31.12 -38.32 64.88
C ALA A 114 -32.62 -38.38 64.57
N LEU A 115 -33.11 -37.66 63.55
CA LEU A 115 -34.21 -38.11 62.67
C LEU A 115 -34.48 -37.19 61.46
N THR A 116 -34.96 -37.84 60.39
CA THR A 116 -35.53 -37.29 59.13
C THR A 116 -34.58 -36.49 58.23
N GLY A 117 -34.36 -37.01 57.03
CA GLY A 117 -33.52 -36.39 56.02
C GLY A 117 -34.28 -35.42 55.11
N THR A 118 -33.55 -34.44 54.61
CA THR A 118 -33.86 -33.74 53.37
C THR A 118 -32.80 -34.17 52.37
N SER A 119 -33.20 -34.57 51.16
CA SER A 119 -32.26 -34.88 50.10
C SER A 119 -31.41 -33.65 49.79
N ILE A 120 -30.08 -33.77 49.91
CA ILE A 120 -29.20 -32.88 49.17
C ILE A 120 -29.47 -33.21 47.71
N ALA A 121 -30.05 -32.28 46.96
CA ALA A 121 -29.95 -32.36 45.51
C ALA A 121 -28.46 -32.25 45.18
N GLU A 122 -27.94 -33.16 44.36
CA GLU A 122 -26.62 -32.98 43.77
C GLU A 122 -26.66 -31.65 43.01
N GLN A 123 -25.82 -30.69 43.40
CA GLN A 123 -25.44 -29.63 42.47
C GLN A 123 -24.76 -30.35 41.31
N SER A 124 -25.44 -30.39 40.16
CA SER A 124 -24.81 -30.71 38.89
C SER A 124 -23.58 -29.82 38.77
N VAL A 125 -22.41 -30.42 38.69
CA VAL A 125 -21.18 -29.67 38.40
C VAL A 125 -21.40 -29.08 37.01
N ALA A 126 -21.33 -27.75 36.90
CA ALA A 126 -21.37 -27.05 35.62
C ALA A 126 -20.31 -27.69 34.71
N ARG A 127 -20.74 -28.19 33.55
CA ARG A 127 -19.88 -28.84 32.57
C ARG A 127 -19.87 -27.96 31.33
N GLU A 128 -18.73 -27.33 31.12
CA GLU A 128 -18.43 -26.58 29.90
C GLU A 128 -17.66 -27.46 28.92
N ILE A 129 -17.89 -27.26 27.63
CA ILE A 129 -17.16 -27.93 26.55
C ILE A 129 -16.61 -26.87 25.60
N VAL A 130 -15.33 -26.97 25.23
CA VAL A 130 -14.67 -26.12 24.25
C VAL A 130 -14.40 -26.93 22.99
N PHE A 131 -15.02 -26.55 21.89
CA PHE A 131 -14.65 -26.97 20.55
C PHE A 131 -13.68 -25.95 19.97
N ILE A 132 -12.53 -26.41 19.52
CA ILE A 132 -11.52 -25.57 18.85
C ILE A 132 -11.31 -26.13 17.45
N ASP A 133 -11.44 -25.29 16.44
CA ASP A 133 -11.04 -25.67 15.09
C ASP A 133 -9.52 -25.78 14.98
N SER A 134 -9.04 -26.84 14.33
CA SER A 134 -7.61 -27.02 14.07
C SER A 134 -7.07 -26.12 12.95
N THR A 135 -7.92 -25.38 12.26
CA THR A 135 -7.54 -24.31 11.32
C THR A 135 -7.16 -23.00 11.99
N VAL A 136 -7.58 -22.78 13.25
CA VAL A 136 -7.24 -21.56 14.01
C VAL A 136 -5.75 -21.50 14.33
N GLU A 137 -5.11 -20.36 14.06
CA GLU A 137 -3.69 -20.15 14.34
C GLU A 137 -3.37 -20.28 15.84
N ASP A 138 -2.21 -20.85 16.19
CA ASP A 138 -1.80 -21.18 17.57
C ASP A 138 -2.91 -21.81 18.45
N TYR A 139 -3.78 -22.64 17.86
CA TYR A 139 -4.85 -23.34 18.59
C TYR A 139 -4.32 -24.18 19.75
N GLN A 140 -3.04 -24.57 19.74
CA GLN A 140 -2.41 -25.31 20.82
C GLN A 140 -2.25 -24.44 22.07
N SER A 141 -1.94 -23.14 21.94
CA SER A 141 -1.90 -22.22 23.06
C SER A 141 -3.31 -21.87 23.56
N LEU A 142 -4.29 -21.73 22.67
CA LEU A 142 -5.70 -21.60 23.06
C LEU A 142 -6.18 -22.83 23.85
N MET A 143 -5.93 -24.04 23.35
CA MET A 143 -6.22 -25.31 24.03
C MET A 143 -5.53 -25.42 25.39
N ALA A 144 -4.26 -25.01 25.50
CA ALA A 144 -3.53 -24.98 26.76
C ALA A 144 -4.04 -23.89 27.72
N GLY A 145 -4.64 -22.83 27.18
CA GLY A 145 -5.21 -21.69 27.88
C GLY A 145 -6.63 -21.86 28.40
N VAL A 146 -7.33 -22.94 28.04
CA VAL A 146 -8.69 -23.21 28.52
C VAL A 146 -8.75 -23.25 30.06
N ALA A 147 -9.84 -22.73 30.62
CA ALA A 147 -10.08 -22.70 32.06
C ALA A 147 -10.16 -24.12 32.67
N PRO A 148 -9.54 -24.39 33.83
CA PRO A 148 -9.58 -25.71 34.45
C PRO A 148 -11.01 -26.13 34.82
N GLY A 149 -11.52 -27.15 34.15
CA GLY A 149 -12.86 -27.71 34.39
C GLY A 149 -13.68 -27.95 33.12
N ALA A 150 -13.38 -27.22 32.05
CA ALA A 150 -13.99 -27.43 30.74
C ALA A 150 -13.34 -28.62 30.00
N GLU A 151 -14.12 -29.30 29.17
CA GLU A 151 -13.66 -30.40 28.31
C GLU A 151 -13.30 -29.87 26.92
N VAL A 152 -12.04 -30.03 26.49
CA VAL A 152 -11.59 -29.55 25.17
C VAL A 152 -11.66 -30.64 24.10
N ILE A 153 -12.21 -30.27 22.95
CA ILE A 153 -12.40 -31.11 21.77
C ILE A 153 -11.79 -30.36 20.57
N LEU A 154 -10.81 -30.96 19.90
CA LEU A 154 -10.26 -30.43 18.65
C LEU A 154 -11.12 -30.95 17.48
N LEU A 155 -11.58 -30.05 16.60
CA LEU A 155 -12.28 -30.41 15.37
C LEU A 155 -11.27 -30.79 14.29
N ASP A 156 -11.55 -31.87 13.57
CA ASP A 156 -10.78 -32.29 12.39
C ASP A 156 -11.11 -31.36 11.21
N ALA A 157 -10.13 -30.60 10.74
CA ALA A 157 -10.27 -29.69 9.61
C ALA A 157 -10.75 -30.36 8.31
N THR A 158 -10.61 -31.69 8.19
CA THR A 158 -11.02 -32.45 6.99
C THR A 158 -12.44 -33.02 7.06
N ARG A 159 -13.22 -32.63 8.08
CA ARG A 159 -14.62 -33.07 8.28
C ARG A 159 -15.54 -31.89 8.57
N ASP A 160 -16.82 -32.08 8.28
CA ASP A 160 -17.91 -31.17 8.63
C ASP A 160 -17.97 -30.94 10.16
N GLY A 161 -17.61 -29.73 10.61
CA GLY A 161 -17.46 -29.40 12.03
C GLY A 161 -18.78 -29.33 12.79
N VAL A 162 -19.87 -28.92 12.14
CA VAL A 162 -21.23 -28.95 12.73
C VAL A 162 -21.63 -30.38 13.08
N THR A 163 -21.34 -31.33 12.19
CA THR A 163 -21.55 -32.77 12.40
C THR A 163 -20.66 -33.29 13.52
N GLN A 164 -19.39 -32.90 13.58
CA GLN A 164 -18.47 -33.29 14.65
C GLN A 164 -18.93 -32.81 16.04
N ILE A 165 -19.32 -31.54 16.17
CA ILE A 165 -19.90 -30.99 17.40
C ILE A 165 -21.13 -31.82 17.82
N SER A 166 -22.00 -32.12 16.87
CA SER A 166 -23.23 -32.89 17.10
C SER A 166 -22.98 -34.33 17.55
N GLU A 167 -22.02 -35.02 16.93
CA GLU A 167 -21.58 -36.37 17.32
C GLU A 167 -21.07 -36.42 18.77
N VAL A 168 -20.42 -35.35 19.22
CA VAL A 168 -19.89 -35.20 20.58
C VAL A 168 -21.01 -34.83 21.56
N LEU A 169 -21.82 -33.81 21.27
CA LEU A 169 -22.91 -33.37 22.14
C LEU A 169 -23.93 -34.49 22.38
N ALA A 170 -24.26 -35.31 21.37
CA ALA A 170 -25.15 -36.47 21.52
C ALA A 170 -24.66 -37.55 22.51
N GLN A 171 -23.39 -37.50 22.92
CA GLN A 171 -22.78 -38.40 23.92
C GLN A 171 -22.63 -37.74 25.31
N ARG A 172 -23.16 -36.52 25.47
CA ARG A 172 -23.04 -35.69 26.67
C ARG A 172 -24.43 -35.28 27.16
N GLN A 173 -24.50 -34.87 28.42
CA GLN A 173 -25.71 -34.36 29.07
C GLN A 173 -25.32 -33.35 30.14
N SER A 174 -26.25 -32.46 30.48
CA SER A 174 -26.11 -31.44 31.52
C SER A 174 -24.94 -30.48 31.28
N ILE A 175 -24.74 -30.09 30.02
CA ILE A 175 -23.78 -29.06 29.62
C ILE A 175 -24.37 -27.68 29.95
N SER A 176 -23.59 -26.85 30.65
CA SER A 176 -23.97 -25.48 31.02
C SER A 176 -23.39 -24.43 30.09
N GLY A 177 -22.31 -24.74 29.35
CA GLY A 177 -21.72 -23.82 28.39
C GLY A 177 -21.06 -24.59 27.23
N VAL A 178 -21.27 -24.11 26.01
CA VAL A 178 -20.56 -24.57 24.81
C VAL A 178 -19.75 -23.41 24.26
N HIS A 179 -18.45 -23.61 24.13
CA HIS A 179 -17.51 -22.63 23.60
C HIS A 179 -17.04 -23.15 22.25
N ILE A 180 -17.16 -22.34 21.19
CA ILE A 180 -16.76 -22.71 19.83
C ILE A 180 -15.77 -21.67 19.33
N VAL A 181 -14.57 -22.13 18.97
CA VAL A 181 -13.42 -21.30 18.61
C VAL A 181 -13.04 -21.62 17.18
N SER A 182 -13.16 -20.65 16.29
CA SER A 182 -13.15 -20.83 14.84
C SER A 182 -12.88 -19.50 14.15
N HIS A 183 -12.46 -19.51 12.88
CA HIS A 183 -12.55 -18.29 12.08
C HIS A 183 -14.02 -17.90 11.86
N GLY A 184 -14.29 -16.59 11.84
CA GLY A 184 -15.63 -16.04 11.64
C GLY A 184 -15.64 -14.86 10.66
N GLY A 185 -16.83 -14.56 10.15
CA GLY A 185 -17.18 -13.36 9.41
C GLY A 185 -18.67 -13.02 9.58
N PRO A 186 -19.18 -11.93 8.98
CA PRO A 186 -20.56 -11.45 9.20
C PRO A 186 -21.65 -12.50 8.93
N GLY A 187 -22.16 -13.12 10.00
CA GLY A 187 -23.15 -14.18 9.94
C GLY A 187 -22.64 -15.52 9.38
N SER A 188 -21.34 -15.80 9.51
CA SER A 188 -20.70 -17.06 9.08
C SER A 188 -19.58 -17.53 10.04
N LEU A 189 -19.43 -18.85 10.17
CA LEU A 189 -18.37 -19.52 10.94
C LEU A 189 -17.72 -20.63 10.13
N GLN A 190 -16.39 -20.71 10.13
CA GLN A 190 -15.68 -21.87 9.58
C GLN A 190 -15.56 -22.98 10.62
N LEU A 191 -16.17 -24.13 10.35
CA LEU A 191 -16.15 -25.31 11.22
C LEU A 191 -15.71 -26.54 10.42
N GLY A 192 -14.42 -26.82 10.43
CA GLY A 192 -13.76 -27.85 9.63
C GLY A 192 -13.94 -27.59 8.14
N THR A 193 -14.61 -28.50 7.43
CA THR A 193 -15.00 -28.32 6.02
C THR A 193 -16.38 -27.68 5.83
N ALA A 194 -16.98 -27.09 6.86
CA ALA A 194 -18.32 -26.52 6.81
C ALA A 194 -18.30 -25.05 7.23
N GLU A 195 -18.52 -24.15 6.28
CA GLU A 195 -19.00 -22.81 6.58
C GLU A 195 -20.45 -22.91 7.08
N LEU A 196 -20.72 -22.50 8.32
CA LEU A 196 -22.06 -22.39 8.88
C LEU A 196 -22.51 -20.93 8.78
N SER A 197 -23.46 -20.65 7.90
CA SER A 197 -23.89 -19.27 7.58
C SER A 197 -25.41 -19.12 7.51
N LEU A 198 -25.91 -17.87 7.57
CA LEU A 198 -27.35 -17.57 7.61
C LEU A 198 -28.14 -18.24 6.47
N ASP A 199 -27.55 -18.30 5.28
CA ASP A 199 -28.15 -18.90 4.09
C ASP A 199 -28.27 -20.43 4.17
N ASN A 200 -27.42 -21.09 4.98
CA ASN A 200 -27.37 -22.55 5.09
C ASN A 200 -27.85 -23.13 6.44
N LEU A 201 -28.12 -22.29 7.46
CA LEU A 201 -28.68 -22.70 8.76
C LEU A 201 -29.91 -23.62 8.63
N GLY A 202 -30.76 -23.40 7.61
CA GLY A 202 -31.92 -24.25 7.33
C GLY A 202 -31.58 -25.72 7.02
N ASN A 203 -30.40 -25.99 6.46
CA ASN A 203 -29.91 -27.35 6.17
C ASN A 203 -29.46 -28.06 7.46
N TYR A 204 -28.88 -27.31 8.40
CA TYR A 204 -28.42 -27.81 9.70
C TYR A 204 -29.49 -27.75 10.80
N ALA A 205 -30.70 -27.25 10.52
CA ALA A 205 -31.72 -26.97 11.54
C ALA A 205 -32.03 -28.15 12.49
N ASN A 206 -32.21 -29.37 11.95
CA ASN A 206 -32.45 -30.57 12.78
C ASN A 206 -31.22 -30.94 13.63
N THR A 207 -30.02 -30.71 13.09
CA THR A 207 -28.73 -31.01 13.71
C THR A 207 -28.48 -30.07 14.90
N LEU A 208 -28.69 -28.77 14.69
CA LEU A 208 -28.59 -27.72 15.71
C LEU A 208 -29.66 -27.86 16.79
N GLN A 209 -30.90 -28.22 16.42
CA GLN A 209 -31.96 -28.55 17.39
C GLN A 209 -31.61 -29.76 18.26
N GLY A 210 -30.85 -30.72 17.73
CA GLY A 210 -30.34 -31.86 18.48
C GLY A 210 -29.33 -31.49 19.57
N TRP A 211 -28.72 -30.29 19.53
CA TRP A 211 -27.79 -29.84 20.57
C TRP A 211 -28.52 -29.62 21.90
N ALA A 212 -29.78 -29.15 21.85
CA ALA A 212 -30.62 -28.88 23.02
C ALA A 212 -30.78 -30.10 23.97
N ASP A 213 -30.74 -31.32 23.44
CA ASP A 213 -30.86 -32.56 24.23
C ASP A 213 -29.66 -32.77 25.19
N ALA A 214 -28.51 -32.14 24.92
CA ALA A 214 -27.30 -32.22 25.73
C ALA A 214 -27.16 -31.05 26.73
N LEU A 215 -27.82 -29.92 26.44
CA LEU A 215 -27.73 -28.66 27.18
C LEU A 215 -28.63 -28.62 28.43
N THR A 216 -28.30 -27.75 29.38
CA THR A 216 -29.21 -27.35 30.45
C THR A 216 -30.16 -26.24 30.01
N ALA A 217 -31.26 -26.02 30.76
CA ALA A 217 -32.31 -25.06 30.40
C ALA A 217 -31.94 -23.56 30.51
N GLY A 218 -30.67 -23.27 30.83
CA GLY A 218 -30.02 -21.97 30.82
C GLY A 218 -28.55 -22.24 30.56
N ALA A 219 -28.27 -22.82 29.39
CA ALA A 219 -26.92 -23.05 28.90
C ALA A 219 -26.60 -22.01 27.85
N ASP A 220 -25.36 -21.54 27.85
CA ASP A 220 -24.86 -20.57 26.89
C ASP A 220 -24.11 -21.24 25.74
N ILE A 221 -24.09 -20.60 24.58
CA ILE A 221 -23.17 -20.90 23.49
C ILE A 221 -22.34 -19.65 23.17
N LEU A 222 -21.04 -19.70 23.41
CA LEU A 222 -20.11 -18.59 23.16
C LEU A 222 -19.30 -18.92 21.91
N PHE A 223 -19.44 -18.08 20.87
CA PHE A 223 -18.70 -18.20 19.63
C PHE A 223 -17.56 -17.18 19.60
N TYR A 224 -16.32 -17.68 19.55
CA TYR A 224 -15.12 -16.90 19.33
C TYR A 224 -14.75 -17.02 17.85
N GLY A 225 -14.92 -15.91 17.13
CA GLY A 225 -14.69 -15.79 15.69
C GLY A 225 -15.02 -14.36 15.27
N CYS A 226 -14.15 -13.74 14.44
CA CYS A 226 -14.27 -12.33 14.09
C CYS A 226 -15.59 -12.00 13.41
N ASP A 227 -16.08 -10.78 13.62
CA ASP A 227 -17.21 -10.15 12.93
C ASP A 227 -18.51 -10.98 12.93
N LEU A 228 -18.64 -12.05 13.74
CA LEU A 228 -19.71 -13.03 13.58
C LEU A 228 -21.11 -12.42 13.66
N ALA A 229 -21.30 -11.53 14.61
CA ALA A 229 -22.54 -10.81 14.80
C ALA A 229 -22.63 -9.53 13.96
N ALA A 230 -21.59 -9.14 13.20
CA ALA A 230 -21.49 -7.85 12.54
C ALA A 230 -22.67 -7.55 11.59
N GLY A 231 -23.23 -6.36 11.75
CA GLY A 231 -24.32 -5.85 10.93
C GLY A 231 -25.63 -6.65 11.04
N ALA A 232 -26.59 -6.32 10.18
CA ALA A 232 -27.92 -6.93 10.23
C ALA A 232 -27.92 -8.43 9.87
N VAL A 233 -26.92 -8.91 9.13
CA VAL A 233 -26.76 -10.32 8.76
C VAL A 233 -26.26 -11.14 9.96
N GLY A 234 -25.21 -10.67 10.65
CA GLY A 234 -24.68 -11.33 11.84
C GLY A 234 -25.67 -11.37 13.00
N THR A 235 -26.33 -10.26 13.32
CA THR A 235 -27.44 -10.23 14.31
C THR A 235 -28.55 -11.24 13.96
N ALA A 236 -28.94 -11.35 12.68
CA ALA A 236 -29.96 -12.31 12.25
C ALA A 236 -29.48 -13.78 12.35
N PHE A 237 -28.20 -14.04 12.05
CA PHE A 237 -27.57 -15.34 12.21
C PHE A 237 -27.56 -15.79 13.67
N VAL A 238 -27.08 -14.93 14.58
CA VAL A 238 -27.03 -15.19 16.02
C VAL A 238 -28.42 -15.44 16.61
N GLN A 239 -29.41 -14.62 16.24
CA GLN A 239 -30.82 -14.83 16.64
C GLN A 239 -31.40 -16.16 16.12
N GLN A 240 -31.09 -16.53 14.88
CA GLN A 240 -31.59 -17.76 14.27
C GLN A 240 -30.91 -19.01 14.86
N LEU A 241 -29.63 -18.93 15.22
CA LEU A 241 -28.94 -19.96 15.99
C LEU A 241 -29.58 -20.16 17.37
N SER A 242 -29.82 -19.10 18.13
CA SER A 242 -30.44 -19.18 19.47
C SER A 242 -31.82 -19.82 19.39
N HIS A 243 -32.61 -19.47 18.37
CA HIS A 243 -33.90 -20.11 18.12
C HIS A 243 -33.80 -21.60 17.78
N LEU A 244 -32.73 -22.04 17.11
CA LEU A 244 -32.53 -23.45 16.74
C LEU A 244 -31.97 -24.28 17.90
N THR A 245 -30.98 -23.78 18.63
CA THR A 245 -30.34 -24.49 19.75
C THR A 245 -31.15 -24.41 21.04
N GLY A 246 -32.03 -23.41 21.17
CA GLY A 246 -32.79 -23.14 22.40
C GLY A 246 -31.92 -22.58 23.54
N ALA A 247 -30.71 -22.12 23.22
CA ALA A 247 -29.71 -21.60 24.14
C ALA A 247 -29.56 -20.08 24.00
N ASP A 248 -29.05 -19.46 25.05
CA ASP A 248 -28.59 -18.07 24.99
C ASP A 248 -27.19 -18.05 24.33
N ILE A 249 -26.89 -17.05 23.50
CA ILE A 249 -25.73 -17.03 22.61
C ILE A 249 -24.98 -15.73 22.77
N ALA A 250 -23.64 -15.80 22.82
CA ALA A 250 -22.76 -14.63 22.73
C ALA A 250 -21.84 -14.75 21.50
N ALA A 251 -21.64 -13.64 20.79
CA ALA A 251 -20.79 -13.53 19.61
C ALA A 251 -20.17 -12.12 19.51
N SER A 252 -19.00 -12.00 18.89
CA SER A 252 -18.35 -10.70 18.67
C SER A 252 -18.92 -9.97 17.44
N HIS A 253 -18.94 -8.64 17.51
CA HIS A 253 -19.26 -7.73 16.39
C HIS A 253 -18.01 -7.25 15.63
N ASP A 254 -16.80 -7.56 16.10
CA ASP A 254 -15.52 -7.08 15.56
C ASP A 254 -14.42 -8.18 15.60
N LEU A 255 -13.14 -7.81 15.55
CA LEU A 255 -12.05 -8.79 15.53
C LEU A 255 -11.92 -9.49 16.89
N THR A 256 -12.11 -10.81 16.94
CA THR A 256 -11.84 -11.60 18.15
C THR A 256 -10.37 -12.04 18.20
N GLY A 257 -9.62 -11.64 19.23
CA GLY A 257 -8.27 -12.12 19.53
C GLY A 257 -7.33 -11.06 20.12
N SER A 258 -6.22 -10.82 19.43
CA SER A 258 -5.08 -10.00 19.87
C SER A 258 -5.37 -8.50 19.87
N ALA A 259 -5.27 -7.88 21.04
CA ALA A 259 -5.30 -6.43 21.23
C ALA A 259 -4.18 -5.67 20.51
N ALA A 260 -3.09 -6.35 20.12
CA ALA A 260 -2.03 -5.76 19.30
C ALA A 260 -2.41 -5.67 17.81
N LEU A 261 -3.39 -6.47 17.37
CA LEU A 261 -3.92 -6.49 16.00
C LEU A 261 -5.31 -5.81 15.90
N GLY A 262 -5.73 -5.11 16.96
CA GLY A 262 -7.00 -4.37 16.99
C GLY A 262 -8.23 -5.20 17.36
N GLY A 263 -8.07 -6.47 17.74
CA GLY A 263 -9.15 -7.31 18.25
C GLY A 263 -9.18 -7.43 19.77
N ASP A 264 -10.25 -8.00 20.33
CA ASP A 264 -10.30 -8.37 21.76
C ASP A 264 -11.07 -9.68 22.02
N TRP A 265 -11.42 -9.97 23.28
CA TRP A 265 -12.10 -11.22 23.67
C TRP A 265 -13.52 -11.00 24.21
N ASN A 266 -14.08 -9.81 23.98
CA ASN A 266 -15.45 -9.49 24.29
C ASN A 266 -16.39 -10.12 23.24
N LEU A 267 -17.65 -10.29 23.63
CA LEU A 267 -18.71 -10.84 22.79
C LEU A 267 -19.92 -9.92 22.96
N GLU A 268 -20.05 -8.93 22.07
CA GLU A 268 -20.93 -7.77 22.22
C GLU A 268 -22.40 -8.12 21.98
N GLU A 269 -22.65 -9.01 21.02
CA GLU A 269 -24.01 -9.44 20.68
C GLU A 269 -24.41 -10.61 21.57
N THR A 270 -25.54 -10.46 22.25
CA THR A 270 -26.07 -11.49 23.15
C THR A 270 -27.56 -11.73 22.94
N THR A 271 -27.96 -13.00 22.83
CA THR A 271 -29.37 -13.39 22.95
C THR A 271 -29.62 -13.87 24.37
N GLY A 272 -30.46 -13.15 25.12
CA GLY A 272 -30.85 -13.54 26.48
C GLY A 272 -29.86 -13.06 27.55
N THR A 273 -29.52 -13.91 28.53
CA THR A 273 -28.59 -13.58 29.62
C THR A 273 -27.44 -14.59 29.62
N ILE A 274 -26.21 -14.10 29.44
CA ILE A 274 -25.03 -14.96 29.39
C ILE A 274 -24.47 -15.12 30.81
N GLU A 275 -24.49 -16.34 31.32
CA GLU A 275 -23.95 -16.68 32.64
C GLU A 275 -22.52 -17.24 32.60
N SER A 276 -22.12 -17.80 31.45
CA SER A 276 -20.80 -18.38 31.19
C SER A 276 -19.76 -17.29 30.89
N ALA A 277 -18.58 -17.42 31.49
CA ALA A 277 -17.46 -16.50 31.26
C ALA A 277 -16.70 -16.87 29.97
N VAL A 278 -15.85 -15.94 29.50
CA VAL A 278 -14.85 -16.28 28.47
C VAL A 278 -13.95 -17.41 28.98
N VAL A 279 -13.85 -18.48 28.20
CA VAL A 279 -13.27 -19.76 28.66
C VAL A 279 -11.74 -19.77 28.72
N PHE A 280 -11.09 -18.71 28.22
CA PHE A 280 -9.63 -18.61 28.20
C PHE A 280 -9.07 -17.91 29.43
N GLN A 281 -7.94 -18.41 29.92
CA GLN A 281 -7.19 -17.77 30.99
C GLN A 281 -6.62 -16.42 30.51
N ASN A 282 -6.71 -15.39 31.36
CA ASN A 282 -6.21 -14.04 31.06
C ASN A 282 -4.73 -13.99 30.63
N GLY A 283 -3.91 -14.95 31.08
CA GLY A 283 -2.52 -15.05 30.62
C GLY A 283 -2.40 -15.41 29.13
N VAL A 284 -3.29 -16.26 28.61
CA VAL A 284 -3.34 -16.65 27.19
C VAL A 284 -4.04 -15.60 26.35
N MET A 285 -5.15 -15.01 26.83
CA MET A 285 -5.82 -13.90 26.11
C MET A 285 -4.88 -12.70 25.87
N LEU A 286 -3.94 -12.44 26.79
CA LEU A 286 -2.91 -11.40 26.65
C LEU A 286 -1.66 -11.82 25.86
N SER A 287 -1.44 -13.13 25.64
CA SER A 287 -0.26 -13.64 24.92
C SER A 287 -0.57 -14.21 23.54
N TYR A 288 -1.84 -14.44 23.23
CA TYR A 288 -2.30 -14.90 21.92
C TYR A 288 -2.02 -13.81 20.89
N GLY A 289 -1.20 -14.13 19.89
CA GLY A 289 -0.68 -13.15 18.93
C GLY A 289 -1.63 -12.79 17.79
N SER A 290 -2.75 -13.51 17.67
CA SER A 290 -3.55 -13.65 16.45
C SER A 290 -4.99 -13.12 16.57
N VAL A 291 -5.72 -12.99 15.46
CA VAL A 291 -7.19 -12.82 15.42
C VAL A 291 -7.88 -13.87 14.54
N LEU A 292 -9.15 -14.14 14.82
CA LEU A 292 -9.93 -15.25 14.24
C LEU A 292 -10.64 -14.89 12.92
N ALA A 293 -9.94 -14.25 11.98
CA ALA A 293 -10.54 -13.57 10.81
C ALA A 293 -10.82 -14.51 9.62
N SER A 294 -12.02 -14.42 9.04
CA SER A 294 -12.37 -14.95 7.72
C SER A 294 -13.25 -13.93 6.99
N PHE A 295 -13.02 -13.74 5.69
CA PHE A 295 -13.77 -12.77 4.90
C PHE A 295 -14.70 -13.44 3.89
N THR A 296 -15.93 -12.91 3.83
CA THR A 296 -16.96 -13.29 2.86
C THR A 296 -17.66 -12.01 2.38
N GLY A 297 -18.00 -11.93 1.09
CA GLY A 297 -18.70 -10.80 0.50
C GLY A 297 -17.91 -9.47 0.51
N ASN A 298 -18.63 -8.35 0.55
CA ASN A 298 -18.02 -7.01 0.50
C ASN A 298 -17.85 -6.40 1.90
N GLN A 299 -16.61 -6.30 2.34
CA GLN A 299 -16.21 -5.78 3.65
C GLN A 299 -15.55 -4.39 3.54
N THR A 300 -15.55 -3.66 4.65
CA THR A 300 -14.77 -2.42 4.80
C THR A 300 -13.95 -2.51 6.08
N ILE A 301 -12.65 -2.34 5.96
CA ILE A 301 -11.70 -2.33 7.08
C ILE A 301 -10.89 -1.03 7.06
N ASN A 302 -10.45 -0.60 8.23
CA ASN A 302 -9.46 0.48 8.34
C ASN A 302 -8.07 -0.15 8.35
N SER A 303 -7.05 0.61 7.92
CA SER A 303 -5.67 0.19 7.68
C SER A 303 -5.22 -1.04 8.48
N ALA A 304 -4.85 -2.10 7.77
CA ALA A 304 -4.72 -3.44 8.32
C ALA A 304 -3.31 -4.01 8.09
N THR A 305 -2.81 -4.74 9.09
CA THR A 305 -1.56 -5.51 8.98
C THR A 305 -1.81 -6.93 9.48
N PHE A 306 -1.90 -7.88 8.55
CA PHE A 306 -2.09 -9.29 8.85
C PHE A 306 -0.74 -10.01 8.91
N ASN A 307 -0.37 -10.51 10.09
CA ASN A 307 0.81 -11.36 10.29
C ASN A 307 0.41 -12.84 10.43
N GLU A 308 -0.73 -13.21 9.84
CA GLU A 308 -1.39 -14.51 9.99
C GLU A 308 -2.18 -14.87 8.74
N ASP A 309 -2.77 -16.06 8.71
CA ASP A 309 -3.48 -16.57 7.55
C ASP A 309 -4.89 -16.00 7.47
N VAL A 310 -5.16 -15.27 6.40
CA VAL A 310 -6.47 -14.72 6.03
C VAL A 310 -7.17 -15.72 5.10
N VAL A 311 -8.36 -16.16 5.49
CA VAL A 311 -9.20 -17.05 4.68
C VAL A 311 -10.24 -16.24 3.90
N ILE A 312 -10.38 -16.56 2.61
CA ILE A 312 -11.32 -15.97 1.66
C ILE A 312 -12.37 -17.03 1.31
N SER A 313 -13.65 -16.72 1.49
CA SER A 313 -14.80 -17.57 1.13
C SER A 313 -15.65 -16.90 0.06
N GLY A 314 -15.69 -17.49 -1.14
CA GLY A 314 -16.43 -17.02 -2.30
C GLY A 314 -15.86 -15.73 -2.93
N ASP A 315 -16.76 -14.88 -3.45
CA ASP A 315 -16.39 -13.60 -4.05
C ASP A 315 -16.25 -12.51 -2.96
N VAL A 316 -15.01 -12.15 -2.62
CA VAL A 316 -14.68 -11.19 -1.57
C VAL A 316 -14.18 -9.87 -2.15
N VAL A 317 -14.68 -8.76 -1.61
CA VAL A 317 -14.16 -7.41 -1.87
C VAL A 317 -13.80 -6.76 -0.54
N LEU A 318 -12.51 -6.51 -0.30
CA LEU A 318 -12.04 -5.78 0.87
C LEU A 318 -11.76 -4.33 0.48
N ASN A 319 -12.54 -3.40 1.03
CA ASN A 319 -12.31 -1.96 0.89
C ASN A 319 -11.52 -1.48 2.11
N VAL A 320 -10.29 -1.01 1.91
CA VAL A 320 -9.34 -0.67 2.98
C VAL A 320 -9.07 0.83 2.96
N THR A 321 -9.39 1.52 4.05
CA THR A 321 -9.02 2.94 4.21
C THR A 321 -7.61 3.06 4.80
N GLY A 322 -6.71 3.73 4.09
CA GLY A 322 -5.28 3.73 4.41
C GLY A 322 -4.55 2.47 3.92
N ASP A 323 -3.44 2.12 4.56
CA ASP A 323 -2.52 1.08 4.06
C ASP A 323 -2.96 -0.35 4.42
N PHE A 324 -2.60 -1.32 3.58
CA PHE A 324 -2.80 -2.75 3.79
C PHE A 324 -1.47 -3.49 3.73
N THR A 325 -1.19 -4.35 4.71
CA THR A 325 0.04 -5.16 4.74
C THR A 325 -0.27 -6.62 5.06
N ILE A 326 0.25 -7.55 4.25
CA ILE A 326 0.47 -8.93 4.67
C ILE A 326 1.95 -9.03 5.08
N GLY A 327 2.22 -9.35 6.35
CA GLY A 327 3.58 -9.53 6.85
C GLY A 327 4.19 -10.86 6.40
N ASP A 328 5.50 -11.01 6.56
CA ASP A 328 6.33 -12.12 6.06
C ASP A 328 5.90 -13.55 6.50
N ILE A 329 5.04 -13.65 7.51
CA ILE A 329 4.47 -14.90 8.03
C ILE A 329 2.98 -15.07 7.76
N GLY A 330 2.29 -13.99 7.39
CA GLY A 330 0.87 -14.03 7.03
C GLY A 330 0.65 -14.63 5.66
N LYS A 331 -0.58 -15.01 5.36
CA LYS A 331 -0.97 -15.53 4.04
C LYS A 331 -2.37 -15.06 3.68
N ILE A 332 -2.75 -15.17 2.41
CA ILE A 332 -4.14 -15.14 1.98
C ILE A 332 -4.43 -16.41 1.19
N VAL A 333 -5.45 -17.16 1.59
CA VAL A 333 -5.83 -18.45 0.99
C VAL A 333 -7.35 -18.53 0.78
N GLY A 334 -7.79 -19.32 -0.20
CA GLY A 334 -9.19 -19.73 -0.29
C GLY A 334 -9.59 -20.70 0.84
N ASP A 335 -10.88 -20.96 1.02
CA ASP A 335 -11.42 -21.75 2.14
C ASP A 335 -11.20 -23.27 2.00
N GLY A 336 -10.89 -23.74 0.79
CA GLY A 336 -10.69 -25.14 0.42
C GLY A 336 -11.98 -25.92 0.17
N THR A 337 -13.13 -25.26 0.11
CA THR A 337 -14.46 -25.86 0.00
C THR A 337 -15.25 -25.25 -1.18
N GLY A 338 -16.55 -25.60 -1.31
CA GLY A 338 -17.47 -24.85 -2.18
C GLY A 338 -17.07 -24.65 -3.67
N PRO A 339 -17.43 -23.49 -4.26
CA PRO A 339 -16.91 -23.02 -5.55
C PRO A 339 -15.47 -22.47 -5.39
N LEU A 340 -14.88 -21.96 -6.47
CA LEU A 340 -13.58 -21.28 -6.37
C LEU A 340 -13.77 -19.85 -5.85
N ASP A 341 -12.82 -19.37 -5.05
CA ASP A 341 -12.86 -18.07 -4.37
C ASP A 341 -12.20 -16.98 -5.22
N ASN A 342 -12.62 -15.72 -5.05
CA ASN A 342 -12.04 -14.58 -5.74
C ASN A 342 -11.83 -13.42 -4.77
N LEU A 343 -10.69 -12.76 -4.85
CA LEU A 343 -10.36 -11.63 -3.97
C LEU A 343 -10.12 -10.35 -4.76
N THR A 344 -10.89 -9.30 -4.44
CA THR A 344 -10.58 -7.93 -4.84
C THR A 344 -10.17 -7.11 -3.61
N LEU A 345 -8.92 -6.66 -3.56
CA LEU A 345 -8.44 -5.67 -2.60
C LEU A 345 -8.55 -4.28 -3.21
N LYS A 346 -9.27 -3.36 -2.56
CA LYS A 346 -9.37 -1.95 -2.93
C LYS A 346 -8.84 -1.12 -1.77
N VAL A 347 -7.68 -0.50 -1.93
CA VAL A 347 -6.90 0.09 -0.85
C VAL A 347 -6.63 1.55 -1.18
N ASP A 348 -7.08 2.47 -0.33
CA ASP A 348 -6.84 3.91 -0.58
C ASP A 348 -5.35 4.26 -0.42
N GLY A 349 -4.63 3.54 0.45
CA GLY A 349 -3.19 3.71 0.70
C GLY A 349 -2.30 2.74 -0.09
N ALA A 350 -1.16 2.40 0.51
CA ALA A 350 -0.20 1.43 -0.03
C ALA A 350 -0.57 -0.02 0.31
N VAL A 351 -0.22 -0.95 -0.58
CA VAL A 351 -0.25 -2.39 -0.35
C VAL A 351 1.17 -2.92 -0.24
N THR A 352 1.48 -3.62 0.85
CA THR A 352 2.73 -4.39 1.01
C THR A 352 2.42 -5.87 1.22
N ILE A 353 3.08 -6.74 0.45
CA ILE A 353 2.87 -8.19 0.48
C ILE A 353 4.20 -8.86 0.76
N GLY A 354 4.39 -9.30 2.01
CA GLY A 354 5.47 -10.19 2.46
C GLY A 354 5.05 -11.67 2.55
N GLY A 355 3.75 -11.96 2.46
CA GLY A 355 3.18 -13.30 2.65
C GLY A 355 2.69 -13.98 1.38
N LEU A 356 2.51 -15.31 1.43
CA LEU A 356 1.92 -16.08 0.33
C LEU A 356 0.47 -15.66 0.07
N ILE A 357 0.11 -15.41 -1.19
CA ILE A 357 -1.30 -15.32 -1.61
C ILE A 357 -1.58 -16.47 -2.59
N GLY A 358 -2.52 -17.36 -2.29
CA GLY A 358 -2.92 -18.42 -3.21
C GLY A 358 -3.11 -19.81 -2.59
N GLY A 359 -3.77 -20.67 -3.36
CA GLY A 359 -4.23 -21.98 -2.89
C GLY A 359 -5.58 -21.90 -2.20
N GLY A 360 -6.04 -23.05 -1.68
CA GLY A 360 -7.34 -23.14 -1.03
C GLY A 360 -8.54 -22.94 -1.96
N GLY A 361 -8.38 -22.89 -3.29
CA GLY A 361 -9.47 -22.56 -4.21
C GLY A 361 -9.48 -21.11 -4.69
N LEU A 362 -8.62 -20.23 -4.16
CA LEU A 362 -8.46 -18.86 -4.65
C LEU A 362 -8.05 -18.87 -6.13
N LEU A 363 -8.94 -18.38 -6.98
CA LEU A 363 -8.86 -18.36 -8.44
C LEU A 363 -8.37 -16.99 -8.93
N ASP A 364 -9.20 -15.95 -8.82
CA ASP A 364 -8.83 -14.62 -9.30
C ASP A 364 -8.37 -13.70 -8.15
N LEU A 365 -7.32 -12.92 -8.40
CA LEU A 365 -6.83 -11.87 -7.50
C LEU A 365 -6.79 -10.54 -8.24
N ALA A 366 -7.48 -9.53 -7.72
CA ALA A 366 -7.38 -8.14 -8.14
C ALA A 366 -6.92 -7.27 -6.96
N ILE A 367 -5.93 -6.41 -7.20
CA ILE A 367 -5.48 -5.39 -6.24
C ILE A 367 -5.55 -4.03 -6.91
N GLU A 368 -6.23 -3.09 -6.27
CA GLU A 368 -6.27 -1.66 -6.58
C GLU A 368 -5.70 -0.91 -5.37
N ALA A 369 -4.62 -0.15 -5.54
CA ALA A 369 -3.94 0.57 -4.45
C ALA A 369 -3.27 1.86 -4.93
N THR A 370 -2.79 2.74 -4.04
CA THR A 370 -1.89 3.84 -4.44
C THR A 370 -0.53 3.28 -4.89
N THR A 371 0.07 2.37 -4.11
CA THR A 371 1.31 1.65 -4.49
C THR A 371 1.21 0.17 -4.12
N ILE A 372 1.91 -0.71 -4.84
CA ILE A 372 1.95 -2.16 -4.57
C ILE A 372 3.40 -2.62 -4.47
N ASN A 373 3.79 -3.12 -3.29
CA ASN A 373 5.14 -3.64 -3.03
C ASN A 373 5.07 -5.12 -2.68
N ILE A 374 5.53 -5.98 -3.58
CA ILE A 374 5.69 -7.41 -3.37
C ILE A 374 7.14 -7.65 -2.94
N LEU A 375 7.33 -8.15 -1.71
CA LEU A 375 8.66 -8.29 -1.11
C LEU A 375 9.45 -9.48 -1.69
N GLU A 376 10.70 -9.65 -1.25
CA GLU A 376 11.60 -10.71 -1.69
C GLU A 376 11.06 -12.11 -1.37
N ASP A 377 11.30 -13.07 -2.25
CA ASP A 377 10.87 -14.49 -2.16
C ASP A 377 9.35 -14.75 -2.00
N VAL A 378 8.50 -13.71 -2.13
CA VAL A 378 7.04 -13.81 -1.99
C VAL A 378 6.39 -14.52 -3.17
N THR A 379 5.47 -15.43 -2.90
CA THR A 379 4.69 -16.13 -3.94
C THR A 379 3.24 -15.64 -3.96
N ILE A 380 2.73 -15.32 -5.15
CA ILE A 380 1.32 -15.06 -5.43
C ILE A 380 0.89 -16.02 -6.54
N SER A 381 -0.18 -16.79 -6.31
CA SER A 381 -0.59 -17.87 -7.20
C SER A 381 -2.11 -18.03 -7.33
N SER A 382 -2.61 -17.91 -8.55
CA SER A 382 -3.97 -18.31 -8.94
C SER A 382 -4.07 -19.79 -9.34
N ARG A 383 -2.95 -20.53 -9.30
CA ARG A 383 -2.89 -21.94 -9.72
C ARG A 383 -3.63 -22.85 -8.77
N GLN A 384 -4.51 -23.65 -9.35
CA GLN A 384 -5.15 -24.77 -8.66
C GLN A 384 -4.24 -26.00 -8.69
N VAL A 385 -3.59 -26.30 -7.57
CA VAL A 385 -2.65 -27.43 -7.39
C VAL A 385 -2.95 -28.19 -6.08
N LEU A 386 -2.31 -29.36 -5.88
CA LEU A 386 -2.33 -30.05 -4.59
C LEU A 386 -1.13 -29.61 -3.72
N GLY A 387 -1.41 -28.96 -2.60
CA GLY A 387 -0.38 -28.42 -1.69
C GLY A 387 0.03 -26.99 -2.05
N ASN A 388 1.21 -26.57 -1.58
CA ASN A 388 1.70 -25.19 -1.67
C ASN A 388 2.95 -25.02 -2.56
N ASP A 389 3.43 -26.06 -3.24
CA ASP A 389 4.47 -25.93 -4.27
C ASP A 389 3.81 -25.51 -5.60
N PHE A 390 3.42 -24.24 -5.67
CA PHE A 390 2.78 -23.64 -6.85
C PHE A 390 3.72 -23.51 -8.05
N LEU A 391 5.04 -23.68 -7.89
CA LEU A 391 5.96 -23.60 -9.02
C LEU A 391 6.06 -24.95 -9.76
N ASN A 392 6.08 -26.07 -9.04
CA ASN A 392 6.42 -27.39 -9.60
C ASN A 392 5.27 -28.42 -9.55
N SER A 393 4.22 -28.19 -8.78
CA SER A 393 3.06 -29.11 -8.72
C SER A 393 2.20 -29.03 -9.98
N ASN A 394 1.69 -30.19 -10.41
CA ASN A 394 0.76 -30.27 -11.53
C ASN A 394 -0.55 -29.51 -11.22
N SER A 395 -1.06 -28.76 -12.19
CA SER A 395 -2.41 -28.19 -12.13
C SER A 395 -3.48 -29.28 -12.04
N ILE A 396 -4.51 -29.06 -11.21
CA ILE A 396 -5.70 -29.91 -11.07
C ILE A 396 -6.97 -29.26 -11.63
N ALA A 397 -6.94 -27.96 -11.93
CA ALA A 397 -7.97 -27.21 -12.62
C ALA A 397 -7.34 -26.05 -13.42
N ASN A 398 -8.18 -25.20 -14.04
CA ASN A 398 -7.73 -23.93 -14.62
C ASN A 398 -7.14 -23.01 -13.55
N SER A 399 -6.20 -22.17 -13.92
CA SER A 399 -5.73 -21.06 -13.08
C SER A 399 -6.50 -19.78 -13.43
N GLY A 400 -6.66 -18.88 -12.47
CA GLY A 400 -7.31 -17.59 -12.66
C GLY A 400 -6.33 -16.45 -12.95
N ASP A 401 -6.86 -15.25 -13.09
CA ASP A 401 -6.10 -14.05 -13.45
C ASP A 401 -5.54 -13.34 -12.21
N LEU A 402 -4.32 -12.80 -12.34
CA LEU A 402 -3.67 -11.95 -11.34
C LEU A 402 -3.58 -10.53 -11.89
N THR A 403 -4.27 -9.57 -11.26
CA THR A 403 -4.35 -8.18 -11.74
C THR A 403 -3.98 -7.19 -10.64
N PHE A 404 -3.06 -6.28 -10.94
CA PHE A 404 -2.52 -5.30 -10.02
C PHE A 404 -2.61 -3.92 -10.66
N ASN A 405 -3.27 -2.96 -9.99
CA ASN A 405 -3.45 -1.58 -10.45
C ASN A 405 -2.99 -0.63 -9.34
N ALA A 406 -2.02 0.23 -9.64
CA ALA A 406 -1.50 1.25 -8.74
C ALA A 406 -0.77 2.34 -9.54
N SER A 407 -0.24 3.41 -8.92
CA SER A 407 0.72 4.28 -9.63
C SER A 407 2.09 3.62 -9.74
N THR A 408 2.54 2.92 -8.70
CA THR A 408 3.78 2.14 -8.71
C THR A 408 3.59 0.69 -8.27
N ILE A 409 4.27 -0.24 -8.95
CA ILE A 409 4.25 -1.68 -8.69
C ILE A 409 5.69 -2.21 -8.64
N THR A 410 6.11 -2.76 -7.51
CA THR A 410 7.46 -3.29 -7.30
C THR A 410 7.42 -4.79 -6.98
N LEU A 411 8.20 -5.60 -7.71
CA LEU A 411 8.44 -7.02 -7.44
C LEU A 411 9.89 -7.23 -7.00
N GLY A 412 10.07 -7.60 -5.73
CA GLY A 412 11.36 -7.89 -5.12
C GLY A 412 12.04 -9.16 -5.65
N SER A 413 13.33 -9.31 -5.32
CA SER A 413 14.15 -10.46 -5.72
C SER A 413 13.51 -11.78 -5.28
N GLY A 414 13.36 -12.72 -6.22
CA GLY A 414 12.79 -14.04 -5.94
C GLY A 414 11.26 -14.09 -5.88
N ALA A 415 10.57 -12.95 -5.95
CA ALA A 415 9.11 -12.90 -5.98
C ALA A 415 8.53 -13.70 -7.17
N GLN A 416 7.34 -14.28 -7.01
CA GLN A 416 6.72 -15.18 -7.99
C GLN A 416 5.26 -14.82 -8.22
N LEU A 417 4.87 -14.54 -9.47
CA LEU A 417 3.48 -14.45 -9.91
C LEU A 417 3.16 -15.65 -10.80
N LEU A 418 2.25 -16.51 -10.34
CA LEU A 418 2.03 -17.85 -10.90
C LEU A 418 0.56 -18.05 -11.30
N ALA A 419 0.30 -18.04 -12.61
CA ALA A 419 -0.99 -18.30 -13.23
C ALA A 419 -0.91 -19.38 -14.34
N GLN A 420 0.22 -20.10 -14.43
CA GLN A 420 0.50 -21.07 -15.48
C GLN A 420 -0.15 -22.44 -15.26
N VAL A 421 -0.24 -23.23 -16.33
CA VAL A 421 -0.58 -24.67 -16.30
C VAL A 421 0.42 -25.45 -17.15
N GLU A 422 0.60 -26.75 -16.88
CA GLU A 422 1.55 -27.56 -17.65
C GLU A 422 1.08 -27.75 -19.10
N THR A 423 2.05 -27.79 -20.02
CA THR A 423 1.77 -28.09 -21.43
C THR A 423 1.11 -29.46 -21.57
N GLY A 424 -0.10 -29.50 -22.12
CA GLY A 424 -0.86 -30.73 -22.32
C GLY A 424 -1.67 -31.20 -21.11
N SER A 425 -1.72 -30.43 -20.02
CA SER A 425 -2.61 -30.68 -18.86
C SER A 425 -4.10 -30.74 -19.24
N GLY A 426 -4.50 -29.96 -20.25
CA GLY A 426 -5.90 -29.78 -20.66
C GLY A 426 -6.62 -28.64 -19.95
N PHE A 427 -5.94 -27.98 -19.00
CA PHE A 427 -6.42 -26.79 -18.31
C PHE A 427 -6.00 -25.51 -19.04
N GLN A 428 -6.53 -24.38 -18.59
CA GLN A 428 -6.19 -23.04 -19.06
C GLN A 428 -5.36 -22.32 -17.99
N ALA A 429 -4.31 -21.61 -18.43
CA ALA A 429 -3.59 -20.63 -17.63
C ALA A 429 -4.39 -19.32 -17.60
N GLY A 430 -4.25 -18.57 -16.51
CA GLY A 430 -4.78 -17.22 -16.39
C GLY A 430 -3.74 -16.16 -16.76
N ASN A 431 -4.18 -14.92 -16.92
CA ASN A 431 -3.36 -13.78 -17.29
C ASN A 431 -2.68 -13.16 -16.06
N ILE A 432 -1.58 -12.43 -16.30
CA ILE A 432 -0.94 -11.58 -15.30
C ILE A 432 -0.94 -10.15 -15.86
N ASN A 433 -1.56 -9.21 -15.16
CA ASN A 433 -1.64 -7.80 -15.56
C ASN A 433 -1.05 -6.91 -14.46
N LEU A 434 0.05 -6.24 -14.75
CA LEU A 434 0.64 -5.19 -13.90
C LEU A 434 0.36 -3.86 -14.58
N ASN A 435 -0.55 -3.06 -14.03
CA ASN A 435 -1.02 -1.81 -14.61
C ASN A 435 -0.61 -0.64 -13.68
N ALA A 436 0.57 -0.08 -13.89
CA ALA A 436 0.99 1.17 -13.26
C ALA A 436 0.31 2.35 -13.98
N ARG A 437 -0.51 3.15 -13.31
CA ARG A 437 -1.29 4.24 -13.90
C ARG A 437 -1.45 5.40 -12.94
N GLU A 438 -1.08 6.61 -13.37
CA GLU A 438 -1.36 7.87 -12.67
C GLU A 438 -1.89 8.90 -13.69
N GLU A 439 -2.99 9.56 -13.38
CA GLU A 439 -3.57 10.65 -14.19
C GLU A 439 -3.76 11.90 -13.33
N LYS A 440 -3.25 13.04 -13.78
CA LYS A 440 -3.39 14.32 -13.06
C LYS A 440 -3.81 15.45 -13.98
N ASN A 441 -4.82 16.18 -13.55
CA ASN A 441 -5.39 17.33 -14.25
C ASN A 441 -5.31 18.56 -13.35
N THR A 442 -4.48 19.55 -13.66
CA THR A 442 -4.32 20.79 -12.87
C THR A 442 -4.77 22.03 -13.65
N THR A 443 -5.37 23.00 -12.94
CA THR A 443 -5.83 24.27 -13.51
C THR A 443 -5.52 25.41 -12.53
N GLY A 444 -5.00 26.52 -13.04
CA GLY A 444 -4.57 27.66 -12.23
C GLY A 444 -3.12 27.49 -11.74
N GLY A 445 -2.76 28.15 -10.64
CA GLY A 445 -1.43 28.09 -10.04
C GLY A 445 -1.31 29.06 -8.86
N ASP A 446 -0.21 28.98 -8.12
CA ASP A 446 0.05 29.91 -7.01
C ASP A 446 0.38 31.30 -7.55
N ASN A 447 -0.28 32.33 -7.01
CA ASN A 447 0.02 33.72 -7.34
C ASN A 447 1.18 34.22 -6.46
N LEU A 448 2.37 34.22 -7.04
CA LEU A 448 3.60 34.70 -6.43
C LEU A 448 3.99 36.03 -7.06
N LEU A 449 3.61 37.13 -6.40
CA LEU A 449 3.94 38.50 -6.84
C LEU A 449 3.45 38.82 -8.26
N GLY A 450 2.29 38.30 -8.68
CA GLY A 450 1.68 38.58 -9.99
C GLY A 450 1.99 37.55 -11.07
N GLU A 451 2.94 36.64 -10.83
CA GLU A 451 3.15 35.46 -11.66
C GLU A 451 2.27 34.31 -11.15
N ILE A 452 1.61 33.59 -12.07
CA ILE A 452 0.91 32.34 -11.78
C ILE A 452 1.83 31.18 -12.10
N PHE A 453 2.15 30.39 -11.07
CA PHE A 453 3.05 29.24 -11.17
C PHE A 453 2.28 27.93 -10.97
N ASN A 454 2.30 27.06 -11.99
CA ASN A 454 1.76 25.71 -11.93
C ASN A 454 2.89 24.71 -12.16
N SER A 455 3.31 24.01 -11.10
CA SER A 455 4.30 22.94 -11.20
C SER A 455 3.65 21.62 -10.81
N THR A 456 3.70 20.64 -11.71
CA THR A 456 3.04 19.35 -11.55
C THR A 456 3.91 18.21 -12.05
N THR A 457 4.17 17.23 -11.17
CA THR A 457 4.76 15.94 -11.52
C THR A 457 3.70 14.83 -11.49
N VAL A 458 3.84 13.85 -12.39
CA VAL A 458 3.11 12.59 -12.51
C VAL A 458 4.13 11.47 -12.77
N GLU A 459 4.07 10.39 -11.97
CA GLU A 459 4.98 9.25 -12.06
C GLU A 459 4.18 7.94 -12.04
N ALA A 460 4.46 7.06 -12.98
CA ALA A 460 3.95 5.68 -13.03
C ALA A 460 5.11 4.72 -13.29
N GLY A 461 5.15 3.58 -12.58
CA GLY A 461 6.29 2.68 -12.64
C GLY A 461 5.99 1.21 -12.36
N VAL A 462 6.55 0.30 -13.15
CA VAL A 462 6.66 -1.13 -12.82
C VAL A 462 8.12 -1.56 -12.73
N GLU A 463 8.57 -1.95 -11.54
CA GLU A 463 9.91 -2.50 -11.29
C GLU A 463 9.85 -4.00 -11.03
N ILE A 464 10.62 -4.78 -11.79
CA ILE A 464 10.71 -6.24 -11.64
C ILE A 464 12.18 -6.62 -11.50
N ASN A 465 12.60 -6.98 -10.29
CA ASN A 465 13.99 -7.39 -10.02
C ASN A 465 14.06 -8.88 -9.70
N SER A 466 14.74 -9.66 -10.53
CA SER A 466 15.02 -11.09 -10.30
C SER A 466 13.78 -11.93 -9.92
N ALA A 467 12.61 -11.57 -10.43
CA ALA A 467 11.31 -12.20 -10.11
C ALA A 467 10.85 -13.15 -11.23
N THR A 468 9.88 -14.01 -10.92
CA THR A 468 9.34 -15.03 -11.83
C THR A 468 7.87 -14.77 -12.14
N LEU A 469 7.50 -14.56 -13.41
CA LEU A 469 6.12 -14.36 -13.85
C LEU A 469 5.75 -15.45 -14.87
N LEU A 470 4.77 -16.30 -14.58
CA LEU A 470 4.39 -17.43 -15.43
C LEU A 470 2.85 -17.43 -15.65
N GLY A 471 2.37 -17.32 -16.89
CA GLY A 471 0.93 -17.17 -17.15
C GLY A 471 0.47 -17.45 -18.59
N HIS A 472 -0.74 -17.01 -18.93
CA HIS A 472 -1.26 -17.03 -20.29
C HIS A 472 -0.79 -15.81 -21.07
N ASN A 473 -1.51 -14.68 -21.04
CA ASN A 473 -0.94 -13.41 -21.44
C ASN A 473 -0.31 -12.74 -20.22
N ILE A 474 0.83 -12.08 -20.44
CA ILE A 474 1.47 -11.26 -19.41
C ILE A 474 1.54 -9.84 -19.96
N THR A 475 0.90 -8.91 -19.27
CA THR A 475 0.84 -7.48 -19.60
C THR A 475 1.54 -6.71 -18.49
N ILE A 476 2.50 -5.87 -18.85
CA ILE A 476 3.24 -5.01 -17.94
C ILE A 476 3.16 -3.60 -18.53
N ASP A 477 2.29 -2.78 -17.96
CA ASP A 477 1.83 -1.51 -18.51
C ASP A 477 2.12 -0.40 -17.52
N SER A 478 2.72 0.70 -18.00
CA SER A 478 2.95 1.91 -17.23
C SER A 478 2.40 3.11 -17.99
N GLN A 479 1.47 3.87 -17.40
CA GLN A 479 0.85 5.04 -18.02
C GLN A 479 0.90 6.27 -17.11
N ALA A 480 1.50 7.36 -17.58
CA ALA A 480 1.57 8.64 -16.88
C ALA A 480 0.89 9.74 -17.71
N ASP A 481 -0.31 10.17 -17.33
CA ASP A 481 -1.09 11.17 -18.06
C ASP A 481 -1.18 12.49 -17.27
N LEU A 482 -0.59 13.58 -17.80
CA LEU A 482 -0.62 14.92 -17.22
C LEU A 482 -1.32 15.92 -18.15
N THR A 483 -2.41 16.54 -17.69
CA THR A 483 -2.96 17.76 -18.31
C THR A 483 -2.78 18.93 -17.35
N THR A 484 -2.23 20.05 -17.83
CA THR A 484 -2.01 21.23 -16.99
C THR A 484 -2.33 22.53 -17.74
N LEU A 485 -3.05 23.42 -17.06
CA LEU A 485 -3.45 24.73 -17.56
C LEU A 485 -3.14 25.81 -16.54
N ALA A 486 -2.42 26.85 -16.95
CA ALA A 486 -2.32 28.10 -16.22
C ALA A 486 -2.72 29.28 -17.12
N GLU A 487 -3.64 30.10 -16.63
CA GLU A 487 -4.20 31.28 -17.33
C GLU A 487 -3.99 32.53 -16.47
N GLY A 488 -3.28 33.53 -17.02
CA GLY A 488 -2.87 34.74 -16.30
C GLY A 488 -3.53 36.02 -16.80
N GLN A 489 -4.22 36.70 -15.87
CA GLN A 489 -4.64 38.10 -15.98
C GLN A 489 -4.77 38.68 -14.55
N SER A 490 -3.74 39.35 -14.06
CA SER A 490 -3.60 39.83 -12.68
C SER A 490 -4.17 41.23 -12.49
N ASP A 491 -4.91 41.41 -11.41
CA ASP A 491 -5.49 42.73 -11.14
C ASP A 491 -4.52 43.73 -10.48
N ASP A 492 -3.39 43.27 -9.92
CA ASP A 492 -2.68 43.99 -8.86
C ASP A 492 -1.14 44.12 -9.03
N VAL A 493 -0.52 43.59 -10.10
CA VAL A 493 0.95 43.66 -10.28
C VAL A 493 1.37 44.02 -11.71
N ALA A 494 2.54 44.65 -11.82
CA ALA A 494 3.05 45.35 -12.99
C ALA A 494 3.63 44.49 -14.14
N ILE A 495 3.46 43.17 -14.10
CA ILE A 495 3.75 42.24 -15.21
C ILE A 495 2.74 41.10 -15.08
N ASP A 496 2.00 40.78 -16.14
CA ASP A 496 1.23 39.53 -16.20
C ASP A 496 2.16 38.40 -16.66
N GLY A 497 2.31 37.38 -15.81
CA GLY A 497 3.21 36.25 -16.04
C GLY A 497 2.56 34.91 -15.73
N VAL A 498 2.78 33.92 -16.57
CA VAL A 498 2.43 32.51 -16.33
C VAL A 498 3.65 31.64 -16.53
N ARG A 499 3.88 30.70 -15.62
CA ARG A 499 4.82 29.59 -15.80
C ARG A 499 4.15 28.25 -15.51
N VAL A 500 4.30 27.33 -16.45
CA VAL A 500 3.95 25.91 -16.30
C VAL A 500 5.25 25.10 -16.25
N GLU A 501 5.39 24.28 -15.21
CA GLU A 501 6.33 23.16 -15.13
C GLU A 501 5.51 21.87 -15.16
N ALA A 502 5.75 20.98 -16.14
CA ALA A 502 4.96 19.77 -16.32
C ALA A 502 5.86 18.55 -16.55
N ASN A 503 5.91 17.66 -15.57
CA ASN A 503 6.80 16.51 -15.58
C ASN A 503 5.97 15.22 -15.56
N ALA A 504 6.07 14.40 -16.59
CA ALA A 504 5.40 13.10 -16.66
C ALA A 504 6.43 11.98 -16.94
N GLN A 505 6.40 10.92 -16.16
CA GLN A 505 7.31 9.78 -16.29
C GLN A 505 6.57 8.45 -16.20
N ALA A 506 6.64 7.64 -17.26
CA ALA A 506 6.18 6.25 -17.28
C ALA A 506 7.39 5.32 -17.44
N GLN A 507 7.57 4.38 -16.52
CA GLN A 507 8.69 3.43 -16.57
C GLN A 507 8.26 1.97 -16.40
N VAL A 508 8.84 1.09 -17.21
CA VAL A 508 8.91 -0.35 -16.92
C VAL A 508 10.36 -0.80 -16.94
N ALA A 509 10.83 -1.40 -15.84
CA ALA A 509 12.19 -1.90 -15.71
C ALA A 509 12.20 -3.37 -15.27
N ILE A 510 12.58 -4.27 -16.18
CA ILE A 510 12.74 -5.71 -15.90
C ILE A 510 14.23 -6.03 -15.84
N THR A 511 14.73 -6.39 -14.65
CA THR A 511 16.17 -6.42 -14.35
C THR A 511 16.58 -7.69 -13.60
N GLY A 512 17.89 -7.84 -13.34
CA GLY A 512 18.42 -8.91 -12.50
C GLY A 512 18.39 -10.28 -13.20
N ASN A 513 17.91 -11.31 -12.51
CA ASN A 513 17.78 -12.67 -13.05
C ASN A 513 16.30 -13.04 -13.33
N SER A 514 15.50 -12.09 -13.80
CA SER A 514 14.04 -12.27 -13.95
C SER A 514 13.69 -13.38 -14.96
N ARG A 515 12.56 -14.05 -14.76
CA ARG A 515 12.05 -15.13 -15.63
C ARG A 515 10.59 -14.87 -15.98
N ILE A 516 10.30 -14.66 -17.25
CA ILE A 516 8.92 -14.39 -17.72
C ILE A 516 8.56 -15.43 -18.79
N GLU A 517 7.52 -16.22 -18.54
CA GLU A 517 7.03 -17.23 -19.49
C GLU A 517 5.51 -17.11 -19.71
N SER A 518 5.08 -16.96 -20.97
CA SER A 518 3.69 -16.75 -21.33
C SER A 518 3.22 -17.75 -22.40
N SER A 519 2.09 -18.43 -22.14
CA SER A 519 1.43 -19.34 -23.10
C SER A 519 0.49 -18.62 -24.08
N GLY A 520 0.48 -17.29 -24.03
CA GLY A 520 -0.14 -16.35 -24.95
C GLY A 520 0.89 -15.31 -25.38
N ASN A 521 0.57 -14.03 -25.26
CA ASN A 521 1.50 -12.92 -25.56
C ASN A 521 2.28 -12.45 -24.32
N LEU A 522 3.36 -11.70 -24.54
CA LEU A 522 4.04 -10.86 -23.55
C LEU A 522 4.08 -9.43 -24.08
N THR A 523 3.38 -8.52 -23.40
CA THR A 523 3.29 -7.09 -23.76
C THR A 523 3.90 -6.26 -22.64
N ILE A 524 4.82 -5.37 -23.00
CA ILE A 524 5.51 -4.46 -22.09
C ILE A 524 5.39 -3.04 -22.67
N THR A 525 4.71 -2.14 -21.96
CA THR A 525 4.33 -0.79 -22.43
C THR A 525 4.71 0.27 -21.39
N ALA A 526 5.30 1.37 -21.86
CA ALA A 526 5.47 2.60 -21.09
C ALA A 526 4.96 3.78 -21.92
N ASP A 527 3.83 4.37 -21.54
CA ASP A 527 3.18 5.45 -22.27
C ASP A 527 3.09 6.71 -21.38
N SER A 528 3.68 7.82 -21.81
CA SER A 528 3.70 9.07 -21.02
C SER A 528 3.20 10.26 -21.83
N LYS A 529 2.29 11.04 -21.26
CA LYS A 529 1.54 12.06 -21.97
C LYS A 529 1.51 13.38 -21.20
N VAL A 530 1.74 14.48 -21.92
CA VAL A 530 1.59 15.84 -21.40
C VAL A 530 0.73 16.67 -22.37
N ASP A 531 -0.37 17.27 -21.91
CA ASP A 531 -1.09 18.36 -22.60
C ASP A 531 -1.01 19.61 -21.70
N ALA A 532 -0.04 20.48 -21.99
CA ALA A 532 0.33 21.63 -21.16
C ALA A 532 0.01 22.98 -21.81
N LYS A 533 -0.53 23.92 -21.04
CA LYS A 533 -0.97 25.23 -21.52
C LYS A 533 -0.56 26.38 -20.61
N ALA A 534 0.27 27.28 -21.11
CA ALA A 534 0.71 28.50 -20.44
C ALA A 534 0.18 29.73 -21.21
N LEU A 535 -0.91 30.34 -20.72
CA LEU A 535 -1.67 31.37 -21.43
C LEU A 535 -1.71 32.69 -20.65
N THR A 536 -1.20 33.78 -21.22
CA THR A 536 -1.16 35.09 -20.57
C THR A 536 -1.68 36.17 -21.51
N GLU A 537 -2.53 37.06 -20.99
CA GLU A 537 -3.02 38.24 -21.72
C GLU A 537 -2.50 39.54 -21.09
N ALA A 538 -2.08 40.50 -21.92
CA ALA A 538 -1.65 41.81 -21.44
C ALA A 538 -2.83 42.64 -20.93
N LYS A 539 -2.65 43.36 -19.82
CA LYS A 539 -3.67 44.20 -19.23
C LYS A 539 -3.96 45.47 -20.04
N ALA A 540 -5.23 45.88 -20.10
CA ALA A 540 -5.66 47.14 -20.70
C ALA A 540 -5.45 48.35 -19.77
N SER A 541 -4.20 48.60 -19.36
CA SER A 541 -3.87 49.62 -18.36
C SER A 541 -3.41 50.95 -18.97
N GLY A 542 -2.65 50.90 -20.06
CA GLY A 542 -1.94 52.05 -20.62
C GLY A 542 -0.68 52.45 -19.86
N ASP A 543 -0.19 51.59 -18.97
CA ASP A 543 1.14 51.66 -18.35
C ASP A 543 2.03 50.58 -18.96
N THR A 544 3.12 51.01 -19.59
CA THR A 544 4.14 50.17 -20.26
C THR A 544 4.66 48.98 -19.46
N ALA A 545 4.59 49.01 -18.12
CA ALA A 545 4.92 47.84 -17.30
C ALA A 545 3.76 46.83 -17.32
N LEU A 546 2.59 47.26 -16.83
CA LEU A 546 1.35 46.47 -16.73
C LEU A 546 0.84 45.93 -18.08
N ASP A 547 1.19 46.57 -19.18
CA ASP A 547 0.80 46.17 -20.54
C ASP A 547 1.67 45.02 -21.11
N ALA A 548 2.56 44.40 -20.31
CA ALA A 548 3.38 43.26 -20.73
C ALA A 548 2.70 41.90 -20.45
N ALA A 549 2.98 40.90 -21.29
CA ALA A 549 2.52 39.52 -21.08
C ALA A 549 3.66 38.52 -21.27
N ILE A 550 3.87 37.65 -20.29
CA ILE A 550 4.92 36.62 -20.30
C ILE A 550 4.30 35.24 -20.09
N SER A 551 4.67 34.28 -20.92
CA SER A 551 4.27 32.88 -20.80
C SER A 551 5.48 31.97 -20.92
N LEU A 552 5.67 31.08 -19.96
CA LEU A 552 6.75 30.10 -19.92
C LEU A 552 6.17 28.69 -19.74
N ALA A 553 6.62 27.74 -20.54
CA ALA A 553 6.39 26.32 -20.36
C ALA A 553 7.74 25.60 -20.25
N GLU A 554 7.86 24.71 -19.28
CA GLU A 554 9.03 23.87 -19.02
C GLU A 554 8.52 22.44 -18.81
N ILE A 555 8.85 21.55 -19.73
CA ILE A 555 8.16 20.27 -19.89
C ILE A 555 9.19 19.14 -19.93
N GLU A 556 9.04 18.15 -19.07
CA GLU A 556 9.78 16.89 -19.11
C GLU A 556 8.78 15.74 -19.34
N ASN A 557 8.89 15.02 -20.46
CA ASN A 557 8.04 13.86 -20.75
C ASN A 557 8.88 12.61 -21.04
N SER A 558 8.81 11.61 -20.17
CA SER A 558 9.67 10.42 -20.24
C SER A 558 8.86 9.12 -20.30
N ALA A 559 9.15 8.27 -21.28
CA ALA A 559 8.61 6.92 -21.39
C ALA A 559 9.74 5.93 -21.64
N ILE A 560 9.99 5.02 -20.69
CA ILE A 560 11.13 4.09 -20.72
C ILE A 560 10.65 2.66 -20.45
N ALA A 561 10.82 1.78 -21.43
CA ALA A 561 10.55 0.34 -21.30
C ALA A 561 11.85 -0.46 -21.51
N GLN A 562 12.46 -0.92 -20.41
CA GLN A 562 13.76 -1.61 -20.39
C GLN A 562 13.65 -3.08 -19.97
N ILE A 563 14.43 -3.94 -20.64
CA ILE A 563 14.72 -5.30 -20.19
C ILE A 563 16.24 -5.51 -20.14
N SER A 564 16.77 -5.87 -18.98
CA SER A 564 18.23 -5.94 -18.71
C SER A 564 18.66 -7.14 -17.87
N GLY A 565 19.95 -7.18 -17.50
CA GLY A 565 20.55 -8.22 -16.69
C GLY A 565 20.66 -9.58 -17.40
N ASN A 566 20.33 -10.65 -16.67
CA ASN A 566 20.30 -12.03 -17.16
C ASN A 566 18.84 -12.51 -17.36
N THR A 567 17.92 -11.60 -17.65
CA THR A 567 16.48 -11.92 -17.76
C THR A 567 16.22 -12.98 -18.84
N THR A 568 15.34 -13.94 -18.56
CA THR A 568 14.92 -15.00 -19.49
C THR A 568 13.47 -14.82 -19.88
N LEU A 569 13.19 -14.77 -21.19
CA LEU A 569 11.85 -14.57 -21.74
C LEU A 569 11.44 -15.77 -22.62
N SER A 570 10.21 -16.26 -22.47
CA SER A 570 9.65 -17.32 -23.30
C SER A 570 8.16 -17.12 -23.54
N THR A 571 7.79 -16.53 -24.68
CA THR A 571 6.39 -16.35 -25.10
C THR A 571 6.06 -17.28 -26.27
N THR A 572 4.86 -17.88 -26.27
CA THR A 572 4.40 -18.69 -27.42
C THR A 572 3.74 -17.86 -28.51
N GLY A 573 3.19 -16.69 -28.13
CA GLY A 573 2.67 -15.65 -29.01
C GLY A 573 3.71 -14.55 -29.23
N ASP A 574 3.26 -13.31 -29.34
CA ASP A 574 4.14 -12.19 -29.61
C ASP A 574 4.84 -11.70 -28.33
N LEU A 575 6.06 -11.19 -28.49
CA LEU A 575 6.75 -10.31 -27.55
C LEU A 575 6.66 -8.89 -28.11
N GLN A 576 6.03 -7.98 -27.37
CA GLN A 576 5.99 -6.56 -27.70
C GLN A 576 6.61 -5.77 -26.55
N LEU A 577 7.58 -4.92 -26.87
CA LEU A 577 8.20 -3.96 -25.97
C LEU A 577 8.05 -2.57 -26.60
N SER A 578 7.32 -1.66 -25.99
CA SER A 578 7.14 -0.32 -26.54
C SER A 578 7.14 0.78 -25.51
N ALA A 579 7.65 1.94 -25.94
CA ALA A 579 7.54 3.19 -25.23
C ALA A 579 6.93 4.25 -26.15
N GLN A 580 6.00 5.05 -25.64
CA GLN A 580 5.42 6.18 -26.35
C GLN A 580 5.41 7.43 -25.49
N THR A 581 5.81 8.57 -26.07
CA THR A 581 5.52 9.89 -25.51
C THR A 581 4.52 10.63 -26.39
N ASP A 582 3.56 11.31 -25.78
CA ASP A 582 2.62 12.23 -26.44
C ASP A 582 2.70 13.60 -25.77
N THR A 583 3.56 14.48 -26.30
CA THR A 583 3.87 15.79 -25.71
C THR A 583 3.21 16.89 -26.53
N LYS A 584 2.28 17.61 -25.90
CA LYS A 584 1.56 18.73 -26.49
C LYS A 584 1.66 19.97 -25.62
N VAL A 585 2.01 21.10 -26.23
CA VAL A 585 2.33 22.34 -25.50
C VAL A 585 1.78 23.56 -26.22
N GLU A 586 0.96 24.36 -25.55
CA GLU A 586 0.49 25.67 -26.02
C GLU A 586 1.00 26.78 -25.09
N THR A 587 1.89 27.64 -25.60
CA THR A 587 2.46 28.77 -24.85
C THR A 587 2.12 30.07 -25.55
N THR A 588 1.17 30.85 -25.02
CA THR A 588 0.65 32.06 -25.67
C THR A 588 0.74 33.29 -24.78
N ALA A 589 1.44 34.32 -25.24
CA ALA A 589 1.44 35.67 -24.67
C ALA A 589 0.72 36.66 -25.62
N ASN A 590 -0.43 37.17 -25.20
CA ASN A 590 -1.32 38.01 -26.04
C ASN A 590 -1.34 39.48 -25.63
N GLY A 591 -0.58 40.32 -26.35
CA GLY A 591 -0.50 41.77 -26.12
C GLY A 591 -1.71 42.57 -26.61
N THR A 592 -2.57 41.98 -27.46
CA THR A 592 -3.71 42.70 -28.06
C THR A 592 -4.82 42.98 -27.05
N ALA A 593 -4.90 42.19 -25.98
CA ALA A 593 -5.82 42.40 -24.86
C ALA A 593 -5.60 43.76 -24.16
N GLY A 594 -4.38 44.31 -24.22
CA GLY A 594 -4.06 45.63 -23.67
C GLY A 594 -4.69 46.83 -24.43
N GLY A 595 -5.22 46.61 -25.63
CA GLY A 595 -5.90 47.64 -26.42
C GLY A 595 -4.97 48.69 -27.06
N GLU A 596 -5.57 49.74 -27.63
CA GLU A 596 -4.89 50.69 -28.54
C GLU A 596 -3.73 51.49 -27.92
N ASN A 597 -3.67 51.61 -26.59
CA ASN A 597 -2.63 52.37 -25.89
C ASN A 597 -1.53 51.48 -25.27
N ALA A 598 -1.71 50.15 -25.29
CA ALA A 598 -0.78 49.24 -24.64
C ALA A 598 0.60 49.26 -25.31
N ALA A 599 1.67 49.35 -24.53
CA ALA A 599 3.03 49.46 -25.05
C ALA A 599 4.07 48.57 -24.33
N GLY A 600 3.61 47.57 -23.58
CA GLY A 600 4.46 46.51 -23.02
C GLY A 600 4.91 45.51 -24.08
N ALA A 601 5.91 44.69 -23.74
CA ALA A 601 6.43 43.62 -24.58
C ALA A 601 5.66 42.31 -24.33
N THR A 602 5.61 41.42 -25.33
CA THR A 602 5.15 40.04 -25.11
C THR A 602 6.22 39.01 -25.40
N VAL A 603 6.28 37.98 -24.54
CA VAL A 603 7.27 36.91 -24.60
C VAL A 603 6.60 35.57 -24.29
N ALA A 604 6.75 34.60 -25.18
CA ALA A 604 6.32 33.22 -25.00
C ALA A 604 7.53 32.30 -25.21
N VAL A 605 7.81 31.42 -24.24
CA VAL A 605 8.94 30.48 -24.28
C VAL A 605 8.47 29.09 -23.88
N ALA A 606 8.78 28.08 -24.68
CA ALA A 606 8.61 26.68 -24.32
C ALA A 606 9.97 25.98 -24.35
N SER A 607 10.33 25.31 -23.27
CA SER A 607 11.48 24.40 -23.14
C SER A 607 10.94 23.00 -22.90
N ILE A 608 11.31 22.04 -23.75
CA ILE A 608 10.67 20.72 -23.80
C ILE A 608 11.78 19.67 -23.94
N GLU A 609 11.90 18.79 -22.94
CA GLU A 609 12.70 17.58 -22.99
C GLU A 609 11.76 16.38 -23.12
N THR A 610 12.02 15.49 -24.07
CA THR A 610 11.21 14.28 -24.27
C THR A 610 12.10 13.07 -24.48
N ILE A 611 11.94 12.06 -23.62
CA ILE A 611 12.73 10.83 -23.62
C ILE A 611 11.80 9.66 -23.96
N THR A 612 12.11 8.94 -25.03
CA THR A 612 11.33 7.75 -25.43
C THR A 612 12.27 6.59 -25.72
N GLU A 613 12.33 5.62 -24.82
CA GLU A 613 13.28 4.51 -24.91
C GLU A 613 12.58 3.14 -24.76
N ALA A 614 12.75 2.26 -25.75
CA ALA A 614 12.33 0.87 -25.69
C ALA A 614 13.50 -0.03 -26.09
N TYR A 615 14.07 -0.78 -25.15
CA TYR A 615 15.31 -1.53 -25.41
C TYR A 615 15.50 -2.79 -24.55
N ILE A 616 16.32 -3.68 -25.10
CA ILE A 616 16.77 -4.92 -24.47
C ILE A 616 18.30 -4.92 -24.52
N ASP A 617 18.95 -5.07 -23.37
CA ASP A 617 20.42 -4.99 -23.23
C ASP A 617 21.03 -6.21 -22.47
N ASP A 618 22.25 -6.06 -21.96
CA ASP A 618 23.01 -7.06 -21.20
C ASP A 618 23.00 -8.49 -21.78
N ASN A 619 22.52 -9.48 -21.01
CA ASN A 619 22.54 -10.91 -21.30
C ASN A 619 21.12 -11.48 -21.45
N VAL A 620 20.14 -10.65 -21.78
CA VAL A 620 18.73 -11.07 -21.88
C VAL A 620 18.56 -12.19 -22.92
N ALA A 621 17.92 -13.28 -22.51
CA ALA A 621 17.75 -14.49 -23.30
C ALA A 621 16.29 -14.72 -23.68
N ILE A 622 15.92 -14.33 -24.90
CA ILE A 622 14.61 -14.66 -25.50
C ILE A 622 14.69 -16.07 -26.08
N THR A 623 14.13 -17.04 -25.37
CA THR A 623 14.19 -18.47 -25.74
C THR A 623 13.06 -18.88 -26.69
N GLN A 624 11.92 -18.18 -26.66
CA GLN A 624 10.80 -18.37 -27.57
C GLN A 624 10.02 -17.06 -27.75
N ALA A 625 9.63 -16.76 -28.99
CA ALA A 625 8.62 -15.78 -29.37
C ALA A 625 8.10 -16.07 -30.80
N ALA A 626 6.84 -15.79 -31.09
CA ALA A 626 6.29 -15.88 -32.45
C ALA A 626 6.75 -14.69 -33.32
N ASN A 627 6.64 -13.48 -32.76
CA ASN A 627 7.26 -12.26 -33.27
C ASN A 627 7.90 -11.49 -32.09
N ILE A 628 8.88 -10.64 -32.39
CA ILE A 628 9.48 -9.71 -31.41
C ILE A 628 9.35 -8.32 -32.02
N GLY A 629 8.59 -7.44 -31.37
CA GLY A 629 8.51 -6.02 -31.69
C GLY A 629 9.17 -5.19 -30.58
N VAL A 630 9.99 -4.23 -30.99
CA VAL A 630 10.56 -3.20 -30.12
C VAL A 630 10.32 -1.85 -30.79
N ALA A 631 9.65 -0.91 -30.11
CA ALA A 631 9.26 0.38 -30.70
C ALA A 631 9.31 1.53 -29.68
N ALA A 632 10.01 2.61 -30.03
CA ALA A 632 9.94 3.89 -29.34
C ALA A 632 9.27 4.90 -30.27
N THR A 633 8.24 5.62 -29.80
CA THR A 633 7.45 6.57 -30.60
C THR A 633 7.25 7.88 -29.85
N ALA A 634 7.86 8.96 -30.31
CA ALA A 634 7.55 10.31 -29.84
C ALA A 634 6.48 10.96 -30.73
N LEU A 635 5.45 11.54 -30.12
CA LEU A 635 4.43 12.38 -30.75
C LEU A 635 4.52 13.78 -30.13
N GLU A 636 4.58 14.80 -30.98
CA GLU A 636 4.92 16.17 -30.58
C GLU A 636 4.04 17.20 -31.30
N ASP A 637 3.36 18.08 -30.55
CA ASP A 637 2.52 19.17 -31.07
C ASP A 637 2.73 20.45 -30.24
N PHE A 638 3.54 21.38 -30.76
CA PHE A 638 3.99 22.58 -30.04
C PHE A 638 3.53 23.87 -30.75
N ASP A 639 2.76 24.71 -30.05
CA ASP A 639 2.40 26.07 -30.49
C ASP A 639 2.92 27.10 -29.49
N THR A 640 3.87 27.95 -29.93
CA THR A 640 4.44 29.03 -29.11
C THR A 640 4.24 30.36 -29.81
N LYS A 641 3.53 31.28 -29.15
CA LYS A 641 3.01 32.49 -29.78
C LYS A 641 3.11 33.72 -28.88
N ALA A 642 3.80 34.74 -29.37
CA ALA A 642 3.74 36.10 -28.83
C ALA A 642 3.00 37.01 -29.82
N THR A 643 2.13 37.89 -29.32
CA THR A 643 1.44 38.90 -30.14
C THR A 643 1.69 40.27 -29.54
N SER A 644 2.23 41.21 -30.32
CA SER A 644 2.62 42.54 -29.81
C SER A 644 1.43 43.34 -29.27
N THR A 645 1.70 44.21 -28.31
CA THR A 645 0.78 45.29 -27.93
C THR A 645 0.62 46.32 -29.07
N ALA A 646 -0.43 47.13 -29.05
CA ALA A 646 -0.75 48.06 -30.15
C ALA A 646 0.29 49.20 -30.33
N GLY A 647 0.92 49.61 -29.23
CA GLY A 647 2.00 50.59 -29.13
C GLY A 647 3.36 49.98 -28.85
N GLY A 648 3.53 48.66 -29.06
CA GLY A 648 4.80 47.94 -28.94
C GLY A 648 5.90 48.48 -29.86
N ALA A 649 7.07 47.81 -29.89
CA ALA A 649 8.32 48.34 -30.46
C ALA A 649 8.21 48.86 -31.91
N SER A 650 7.91 50.15 -32.05
CA SER A 650 7.55 50.79 -33.34
C SER A 650 8.75 51.19 -34.19
N GLU A 651 9.98 51.05 -33.67
CA GLU A 651 11.23 51.39 -34.38
C GLU A 651 12.26 50.25 -34.32
N ASN A 652 12.48 49.59 -35.46
CA ASN A 652 13.67 48.77 -35.69
C ASN A 652 14.86 49.67 -36.04
N SER A 653 15.29 50.46 -35.06
CA SER A 653 16.35 51.47 -35.22
C SER A 653 17.71 50.83 -35.48
N THR A 654 18.65 51.61 -36.03
CA THR A 654 20.05 51.17 -36.18
C THR A 654 20.67 50.75 -34.85
N GLU A 655 20.30 51.41 -33.75
CA GLU A 655 20.76 51.08 -32.40
C GLU A 655 20.14 49.76 -31.90
N THR A 656 18.89 49.47 -32.25
CA THR A 656 18.23 48.19 -31.98
C THR A 656 18.93 47.05 -32.71
N GLN A 657 19.26 47.22 -34.01
CA GLN A 657 20.00 46.22 -34.78
C GLN A 657 21.46 46.07 -34.33
N GLN A 658 22.09 47.18 -33.93
CA GLN A 658 23.44 47.15 -33.40
C GLN A 658 23.48 46.38 -32.06
N ARG A 659 22.49 46.59 -31.17
CA ARG A 659 22.32 45.78 -29.95
C ARG A 659 22.07 44.31 -30.23
N LEU A 660 21.27 43.96 -31.25
CA LEU A 660 21.09 42.57 -31.70
C LEU A 660 22.42 41.91 -32.07
N GLN A 661 23.29 42.62 -32.81
CA GLN A 661 24.62 42.14 -33.17
C GLN A 661 25.60 42.12 -31.98
N GLU A 662 25.58 43.14 -31.11
CA GLU A 662 26.46 43.24 -29.93
C GLU A 662 26.14 42.18 -28.87
N ASN A 663 24.87 41.79 -28.72
CA ASN A 663 24.44 40.70 -27.83
C ASN A 663 24.42 39.34 -28.55
N ASN A 664 24.85 39.28 -29.80
CA ASN A 664 24.94 38.06 -30.62
C ASN A 664 23.63 37.24 -30.66
N ALA A 665 22.49 37.93 -30.64
CA ALA A 665 21.17 37.32 -30.52
C ALA A 665 20.80 36.57 -31.81
N ALA A 666 20.53 35.26 -31.67
CA ALA A 666 20.19 34.35 -32.74
C ALA A 666 18.72 33.89 -32.63
N THR A 667 18.16 33.37 -33.72
CA THR A 667 16.95 32.54 -33.68
C THR A 667 17.28 31.19 -33.04
N SER A 668 16.36 30.58 -32.30
CA SER A 668 16.58 29.24 -31.76
C SER A 668 16.49 28.19 -32.87
N ASP A 669 17.64 27.58 -33.19
CA ASP A 669 17.71 26.30 -33.88
C ASP A 669 17.94 25.21 -32.80
N GLY A 670 16.86 24.74 -32.15
CA GLY A 670 16.91 23.77 -31.04
C GLY A 670 15.53 23.50 -30.41
N GLU A 671 15.50 22.71 -29.33
CA GLU A 671 14.27 22.28 -28.62
C GLU A 671 13.51 23.41 -27.90
N ILE A 672 14.11 24.59 -27.79
CA ILE A 672 13.49 25.77 -27.18
C ILE A 672 12.75 26.58 -28.25
N SER A 673 11.43 26.64 -28.13
CA SER A 673 10.59 27.53 -28.93
C SER A 673 10.49 28.91 -28.26
N VAL A 674 10.83 29.98 -28.99
CA VAL A 674 10.78 31.35 -28.49
C VAL A 674 10.00 32.23 -29.45
N ALA A 675 8.97 32.91 -28.95
CA ALA A 675 8.28 33.99 -29.64
C ALA A 675 8.35 35.26 -28.78
N ALA A 676 8.63 36.41 -29.41
CA ALA A 676 8.61 37.72 -28.76
C ALA A 676 8.10 38.79 -29.74
N ALA A 677 7.32 39.75 -29.25
CA ALA A 677 6.63 40.76 -30.07
C ALA A 677 6.36 42.08 -29.34
#